data_AF-B7G383-F1
#
_entry.id   AF-B7G383-F1
#
_cell.length_a   1.000
_cell.length_b   1.000
_cell.length_c   1.000
_cell.angle_alpha   90.00
_cell.angle_beta   90.00
_cell.angle_gamma   90.00
#
_symmetry.space_group_name_H-M   'P 1'
#
loop_
_entity.id
_entity.type
_entity.pdbx_description
1 polymer ?
#
loop_
_entity_poly.entity_id
_entity_poly.type
_entity_poly.pdbx_seq_one_letter_code
_entity_poly.pdbx_strand_id
1 'polypeptide(L)'
;MATMEWNDLSSQTLPSLSGTSGSAWGYPSSSSNGNVANASDRVSRPAGNATGSLFSSPKKPRWNDDHDDTMDFVEGERRHSPIESLEDCLARHQQEMFTKLLQETHEETRRVTNERIQAQLNAAWDREQEVWIQELVGQRSLGGSSEQNRLALQSPQYSTSQSLVAVDTTRGNAVGASPFNHAFTSLHATTQDTAPPDSRLVQLHLEVVRLLGKESSPPQAAAKLERSIEATTPALSGYVTALQLVQQLIPKTTSQHAPIQHAVATLVHLCHQFRTIIVHRVRKAALAGQHAITTSYRTDLATQASAFTQISLTMDDSSPWPILYYCLRCGDAVAALEVLDSAGLASETTNLFRRVLSTLASMQENSDNASCFWQSGGLPRVALADRQALAGQFDRALNDFAKGVYALLSGLNNLPTSETIIGFMNIEDYLTGLLWKALMQENADEELISVANLIQEFGPAHFGDNESGGWSYAMPLMVTQQYSQALSHLANTGSSMGLLQASHLGLILSTCGVYDLEMPSRSTNADQRHSLDDVAAALMTAYGDTLVMDPATGALGALEYLARIPSKVRARKEVAALIAKTGEIEQLVGQIDREGIRVGGTLDMHFTATDISFLLDESAGILTRDRSNRQNVGSAAMCYLLAGRYANVLELLNQLISPARGLDDNLLFWIQQTKSFHDNYLDKPTHVGEVLEEQGKQGLIQTSRILLELNNFFHKIQEKRFNEAMTIVSKLGLVPDSQADVNTKGSDFHRLDRLVQQCYPEVLLGVMESLRFEHRQIQLDQQGGSSAVSRQRLLEIQGKARFIVTLAGLVGLVNDKVQDLSRLEALMI
;
A
#
# COMPACT_ATOMS: atom_id res chain seq x y z
N MET A 1 36.08 -52.28 -30.85
CA MET A 1 36.91 -52.44 -29.64
C MET A 1 35.93 -52.74 -28.51
N ALA A 2 35.78 -54.01 -28.12
CA ALA A 2 36.50 -54.65 -27.00
C ALA A 2 36.05 -54.06 -25.64
N THR A 3 35.56 -54.82 -24.64
CA THR A 3 35.50 -56.29 -24.45
C THR A 3 34.58 -56.64 -23.25
N MET A 4 33.97 -57.84 -23.26
CA MET A 4 33.58 -58.72 -22.11
C MET A 4 32.67 -58.15 -20.97
N GLU A 5 31.50 -58.75 -20.68
CA GLU A 5 31.26 -59.97 -19.84
C GLU A 5 31.67 -59.76 -18.36
N TRP A 6 30.82 -60.05 -17.37
CA TRP A 6 30.36 -61.40 -16.99
C TRP A 6 28.99 -61.43 -16.26
N ASN A 7 28.34 -62.60 -16.30
CA ASN A 7 27.22 -62.99 -15.41
C ASN A 7 27.76 -63.33 -13.98
N ASP A 8 27.07 -63.90 -12.98
CA ASP A 8 25.87 -64.75 -12.95
C ASP A 8 25.38 -65.01 -11.50
N LEU A 9 24.17 -65.58 -11.36
CA LEU A 9 23.69 -66.42 -10.22
C LEU A 9 23.64 -65.81 -8.79
N SER A 10 22.76 -66.21 -7.86
CA SER A 10 21.48 -66.96 -7.90
C SER A 10 20.84 -67.01 -6.51
N SER A 11 19.50 -67.08 -6.42
CA SER A 11 18.67 -67.82 -5.43
C SER A 11 19.13 -67.96 -3.95
N GLN A 12 18.29 -67.72 -2.94
CA GLN A 12 17.29 -68.73 -2.51
C GLN A 12 16.23 -68.20 -1.50
N THR A 13 15.16 -68.98 -1.43
CA THR A 13 13.89 -68.90 -0.67
C THR A 13 13.97 -68.89 0.87
N LEU A 14 13.01 -68.18 1.50
CA LEU A 14 12.08 -68.58 2.60
C LEU A 14 12.50 -69.68 3.62
N PRO A 15 12.15 -69.57 4.93
CA PRO A 15 10.72 -69.57 5.34
C PRO A 15 10.31 -68.79 6.61
N SER A 16 8.99 -68.75 6.81
CA SER A 16 8.27 -68.36 8.03
C SER A 16 8.43 -69.34 9.20
N LEU A 17 8.28 -68.87 10.44
CA LEU A 17 7.82 -69.70 11.57
C LEU A 17 7.14 -68.87 12.68
N SER A 18 6.29 -69.54 13.45
CA SER A 18 5.32 -69.01 14.44
C SER A 18 5.71 -69.36 15.89
N GLY A 19 5.18 -68.64 16.90
CA GLY A 19 4.85 -69.29 18.19
C GLY A 19 4.96 -68.53 19.52
N THR A 20 3.79 -68.17 20.10
CA THR A 20 3.30 -68.50 21.48
C THR A 20 3.97 -68.05 22.80
N SER A 21 3.09 -67.82 23.81
CA SER A 21 3.29 -67.68 25.29
C SER A 21 3.87 -66.35 25.81
N GLY A 22 3.50 -65.77 26.97
CA GLY A 22 2.78 -66.22 28.19
C GLY A 22 3.78 -66.54 29.32
N SER A 23 3.74 -66.04 30.57
CA SER A 23 2.65 -65.58 31.47
C SER A 23 3.22 -64.92 32.75
N ALA A 24 2.44 -64.08 33.49
CA ALA A 24 2.61 -63.66 34.92
C ALA A 24 3.98 -63.07 35.36
N TRP A 25 4.19 -62.30 36.44
CA TRP A 25 3.47 -61.95 37.68
C TRP A 25 3.51 -60.40 37.85
N GLY A 26 2.95 -59.69 38.86
CA GLY A 26 2.20 -60.05 40.07
C GLY A 26 1.77 -58.80 40.87
N TYR A 27 1.08 -58.98 41.99
CA TYR A 27 0.59 -57.97 42.97
C TYR A 27 1.33 -58.14 44.33
N PRO A 28 1.26 -57.24 45.36
CA PRO A 28 0.05 -56.47 45.75
C PRO A 28 0.22 -55.05 46.35
N SER A 29 -0.96 -54.53 46.73
CA SER A 29 -1.32 -53.20 47.24
C SER A 29 -1.48 -53.09 48.77
N SER A 30 -1.38 -51.87 49.31
CA SER A 30 -2.15 -51.35 50.46
C SER A 30 -1.98 -49.81 50.50
N SER A 31 -3.02 -48.94 50.48
CA SER A 31 -4.08 -48.67 51.48
C SER A 31 -3.51 -48.19 52.83
N SER A 32 -3.99 -47.13 53.51
CA SER A 32 -5.25 -46.37 53.42
C SER A 32 -5.26 -45.14 54.37
N ASN A 33 -6.14 -44.15 54.11
CA ASN A 33 -6.77 -43.21 55.07
C ASN A 33 -5.86 -42.24 55.89
N GLY A 34 -6.27 -41.02 56.25
CA GLY A 34 -7.48 -40.25 55.93
C GLY A 34 -7.88 -39.27 57.06
N ASN A 35 -8.64 -38.21 56.72
CA ASN A 35 -9.42 -37.34 57.65
C ASN A 35 -8.61 -36.44 58.64
N VAL A 36 -9.09 -35.28 59.15
CA VAL A 36 -10.30 -34.46 58.91
C VAL A 36 -10.11 -33.03 59.49
N ALA A 37 -10.60 -31.99 58.79
CA ALA A 37 -11.10 -30.66 59.26
C ALA A 37 -10.30 -29.82 60.32
N ASN A 38 -10.64 -28.56 60.68
CA ASN A 38 -11.78 -27.70 60.31
C ASN A 38 -11.47 -26.18 60.46
N ALA A 39 -12.14 -25.38 59.61
CA ALA A 39 -12.69 -24.01 59.79
C ALA A 39 -12.08 -22.90 60.71
N SER A 40 -12.06 -21.67 60.14
CA SER A 40 -12.44 -20.36 60.74
C SER A 40 -11.48 -19.70 61.78
N ASP A 41 -11.44 -18.37 61.99
CA ASP A 41 -12.33 -17.29 61.53
C ASP A 41 -11.66 -15.87 61.50
N ARG A 42 -12.29 -14.95 60.75
CA ARG A 42 -12.40 -13.46 60.93
C ARG A 42 -11.21 -12.47 61.10
N VAL A 43 -11.15 -11.55 60.13
CA VAL A 43 -11.30 -10.07 60.22
C VAL A 43 -10.42 -9.24 61.17
N SER A 44 -9.59 -8.31 60.61
CA SER A 44 -9.67 -6.84 60.84
C SER A 44 -8.57 -6.02 60.10
N ARG A 45 -8.98 -4.91 59.45
CA ARG A 45 -8.17 -3.70 59.15
C ARG A 45 -8.17 -2.78 60.40
N PRO A 46 -7.43 -1.63 60.54
CA PRO A 46 -6.87 -0.74 59.50
C PRO A 46 -5.51 -0.01 59.80
N ALA A 47 -5.08 0.86 58.86
CA ALA A 47 -4.18 2.04 59.00
C ALA A 47 -2.75 1.84 59.58
N GLY A 48 -1.75 2.68 59.30
CA GLY A 48 -1.62 3.89 58.46
C GLY A 48 -0.25 4.58 58.73
N ASN A 49 0.14 5.54 57.88
CA ASN A 49 1.40 6.32 57.89
C ASN A 49 2.67 5.52 57.48
N ALA A 50 3.51 5.89 56.50
CA ALA A 50 3.92 7.15 55.85
C ALA A 50 5.16 7.86 56.45
N THR A 51 6.34 7.42 56.02
CA THR A 51 7.61 8.15 55.74
C THR A 51 8.52 7.15 54.99
N GLY A 52 9.44 7.49 54.08
CA GLY A 52 9.81 8.74 53.40
C GLY A 52 11.25 8.64 52.87
N SER A 53 11.56 9.24 51.70
CA SER A 53 12.95 9.45 51.18
C SER A 53 13.74 8.19 50.78
N LEU A 54 13.87 7.81 49.50
CA LEU A 54 14.70 8.37 48.40
C LEU A 54 16.13 7.80 48.27
N PHE A 55 16.45 7.51 47.00
CA PHE A 55 17.76 7.47 46.32
C PHE A 55 18.80 6.34 46.50
N SER A 56 19.13 5.81 45.31
CA SER A 56 20.47 5.53 44.76
C SER A 56 21.11 4.14 44.92
N SER A 57 20.83 3.33 43.91
CA SER A 57 21.70 2.49 43.07
C SER A 57 23.11 2.06 43.54
N PRO A 58 23.52 0.81 43.21
CA PRO A 58 24.74 0.19 43.74
C PRO A 58 26.00 0.46 42.89
N LYS A 59 27.18 0.30 43.52
CA LYS A 59 28.46 0.12 42.83
C LYS A 59 29.03 -1.28 43.07
N LYS A 60 29.71 -1.81 42.04
CA LYS A 60 30.27 -3.17 41.96
C LYS A 60 31.37 -3.40 43.01
N PRO A 61 31.60 -4.66 43.45
CA PRO A 61 32.67 -5.00 44.36
C PRO A 61 34.05 -4.96 43.67
N ARG A 62 35.08 -4.65 44.44
CA ARG A 62 36.48 -4.91 44.09
C ARG A 62 37.15 -5.54 45.30
N TRP A 63 37.90 -6.60 45.05
CA TRP A 63 38.61 -7.37 46.06
C TRP A 63 39.75 -6.55 46.68
N ASN A 64 40.00 -6.76 47.96
CA ASN A 64 41.30 -7.26 48.44
C ASN A 64 41.17 -7.75 49.88
N ASP A 65 42.03 -8.71 50.21
CA ASP A 65 42.19 -9.31 51.53
C ASP A 65 42.73 -8.30 52.57
N ASP A 66 42.42 -8.53 53.85
CA ASP A 66 43.49 -8.75 54.84
C ASP A 66 42.94 -9.38 56.13
N HIS A 67 43.85 -10.01 56.87
CA HIS A 67 43.65 -10.72 58.13
C HIS A 67 42.97 -9.90 59.25
N ASP A 68 42.22 -10.56 60.14
CA ASP A 68 42.74 -10.78 61.50
C ASP A 68 42.07 -11.97 62.24
N ASP A 69 42.74 -12.41 63.31
CA ASP A 69 42.48 -13.63 64.07
C ASP A 69 41.18 -13.65 64.89
N THR A 70 40.61 -14.85 65.07
CA THR A 70 40.33 -15.34 66.44
C THR A 70 40.33 -16.87 66.49
N MET A 71 41.12 -17.42 67.40
CA MET A 71 41.22 -18.86 67.62
C MET A 71 39.98 -19.42 68.32
N ASP A 72 39.68 -20.69 68.05
CA ASP A 72 39.23 -21.57 69.13
C ASP A 72 39.86 -22.97 68.99
N PHE A 73 40.29 -23.52 70.13
CA PHE A 73 41.09 -24.74 70.24
C PHE A 73 40.18 -25.99 70.30
N VAL A 74 40.40 -26.97 69.42
CA VAL A 74 40.02 -28.37 69.68
C VAL A 74 41.15 -29.29 69.22
N GLU A 75 41.75 -30.02 70.16
CA GLU A 75 42.73 -31.07 69.88
C GLU A 75 42.04 -32.31 69.28
N GLY A 76 42.60 -32.89 68.21
CA GLY A 76 42.02 -34.07 67.57
C GLY A 76 42.96 -34.77 66.59
N GLU A 77 43.60 -35.84 67.06
CA GLU A 77 44.29 -36.91 66.31
C GLU A 77 44.93 -36.57 64.93
N ARG A 78 46.24 -36.34 64.93
CA ARG A 78 47.07 -36.54 63.72
C ARG A 78 47.11 -38.03 63.34
N ARG A 79 46.18 -38.48 62.50
CA ARG A 79 46.34 -39.71 61.73
C ARG A 79 47.11 -39.39 60.46
N HIS A 80 48.31 -39.93 60.32
CA HIS A 80 49.03 -39.86 59.05
C HIS A 80 48.22 -40.61 57.98
N SER A 81 47.73 -39.88 56.98
CA SER A 81 47.32 -40.48 55.72
C SER A 81 48.51 -41.30 55.19
N PRO A 82 48.33 -42.58 54.81
CA PRO A 82 49.38 -43.29 54.13
C PRO A 82 49.71 -42.53 52.84
N ILE A 83 51.00 -42.40 52.54
CA ILE A 83 51.45 -41.87 51.25
C ILE A 83 50.90 -42.84 50.19
N GLU A 84 49.86 -42.42 49.47
CA GLU A 84 49.29 -43.22 48.37
C GLU A 84 50.43 -43.57 47.42
N SER A 85 50.54 -44.85 47.04
CA SER A 85 51.65 -45.24 46.18
C SER A 85 51.53 -44.54 44.83
N LEU A 86 52.67 -44.32 44.16
CA LEU A 86 52.66 -43.74 42.82
C LEU A 86 51.81 -44.59 41.86
N GLU A 87 51.72 -45.90 42.09
CA GLU A 87 50.87 -46.83 41.36
C GLU A 87 49.38 -46.58 41.61
N ASP A 88 48.94 -46.33 42.85
CA ASP A 88 47.53 -45.99 43.18
C ASP A 88 47.11 -44.61 42.63
N CYS A 89 48.06 -43.67 42.52
CA CYS A 89 47.86 -42.38 41.89
C CYS A 89 47.75 -42.52 40.37
N LEU A 90 48.64 -43.29 39.74
CA LEU A 90 48.58 -43.61 38.32
C LEU A 90 47.32 -44.39 37.95
N ALA A 91 46.90 -45.36 38.78
CA ALA A 91 45.70 -46.16 38.55
C ALA A 91 44.43 -45.30 38.61
N ARG A 92 44.29 -44.39 39.58
CA ARG A 92 43.19 -43.41 39.60
C ARG A 92 43.24 -42.47 38.41
N HIS A 93 44.41 -41.96 38.05
CA HIS A 93 44.52 -41.07 36.89
C HIS A 93 44.15 -41.77 35.58
N GLN A 94 44.54 -43.04 35.40
CA GLN A 94 44.11 -43.87 34.27
C GLN A 94 42.59 -44.14 34.29
N GLN A 95 42.03 -44.45 35.46
CA GLN A 95 40.59 -44.66 35.64
C GLN A 95 39.79 -43.38 35.32
N GLU A 96 40.25 -42.22 35.78
CA GLU A 96 39.65 -40.91 35.49
C GLU A 96 39.74 -40.56 34.00
N MET A 97 40.90 -40.77 33.36
CA MET A 97 41.04 -40.58 31.91
C MET A 97 40.12 -41.52 31.13
N PHE A 98 40.03 -42.79 31.50
CA PHE A 98 39.15 -43.75 30.84
C PHE A 98 37.67 -43.40 31.04
N THR A 99 37.30 -42.91 32.22
CA THR A 99 35.93 -42.46 32.52
C THR A 99 35.57 -41.21 31.71
N LYS A 100 36.49 -40.25 31.59
CA LYS A 100 36.32 -39.08 30.71
C LYS A 100 36.18 -39.48 29.24
N LEU A 101 37.04 -40.38 28.75
CA LEU A 101 36.99 -40.85 27.36
C LEU A 101 35.68 -41.61 27.05
N LEU A 102 35.16 -42.38 28.01
CA LEU A 102 33.84 -43.02 27.90
C LEU A 102 32.70 -41.99 27.90
N GLN A 103 32.81 -40.93 28.70
CA GLN A 103 31.81 -39.86 28.71
C GLN A 103 31.83 -39.07 27.39
N GLU A 104 33.01 -38.66 26.92
CA GLU A 104 33.20 -37.96 25.64
C GLU A 104 32.69 -38.79 24.45
N THR A 105 33.01 -40.09 24.40
CA THR A 105 32.51 -40.98 23.33
C THR A 105 30.99 -41.22 23.41
N HIS A 106 30.40 -41.24 24.61
CA HIS A 106 28.95 -41.32 24.77
C HIS A 106 28.24 -40.02 24.36
N GLU A 107 28.77 -38.86 24.76
CA GLU A 107 28.27 -37.55 24.37
C GLU A 107 28.37 -37.33 22.85
N GLU A 108 29.48 -37.72 22.23
CA GLU A 108 29.66 -37.66 20.77
C GLU A 108 28.72 -38.63 20.03
N THR A 109 28.53 -39.86 20.53
CA THR A 109 27.56 -40.80 19.95
C THR A 109 26.15 -40.22 20.02
N ARG A 110 25.78 -39.59 21.16
CA ARG A 110 24.49 -38.94 21.34
C ARG A 110 24.33 -37.70 20.46
N ARG A 111 25.41 -36.96 20.19
CA ARG A 111 25.42 -35.84 19.23
C ARG A 111 25.15 -36.35 17.81
N VAL A 112 25.90 -37.34 17.34
CA VAL A 112 25.74 -37.92 15.99
C VAL A 112 24.37 -38.58 15.81
N THR A 113 23.80 -39.25 16.81
CA THR A 113 22.44 -39.80 16.71
C THR A 113 21.37 -38.70 16.68
N ASN A 114 21.50 -37.63 17.47
CA ASN A 114 20.60 -36.48 17.41
C ASN A 114 20.68 -35.76 16.05
N GLU A 115 21.89 -35.53 15.52
CA GLU A 115 22.09 -34.95 14.19
C GLU A 115 21.44 -35.80 13.09
N ARG A 116 21.56 -37.13 13.17
CA ARG A 116 20.93 -38.06 12.24
C ARG A 116 19.39 -38.07 12.35
N ILE A 117 18.85 -38.02 13.56
CA ILE A 117 17.41 -37.92 13.81
C ILE A 117 16.87 -36.59 13.27
N GLN A 118 17.56 -35.47 13.51
CA GLN A 118 17.19 -34.17 12.99
C GLN A 118 17.25 -34.13 11.45
N ALA A 119 18.27 -34.73 10.84
CA ALA A 119 18.36 -34.85 9.39
C ALA A 119 17.22 -35.73 8.80
N GLN A 120 16.80 -36.78 9.51
CA GLN A 120 15.65 -37.61 9.11
C GLN A 120 14.30 -36.89 9.29
N LEU A 121 14.15 -36.09 10.35
CA LEU A 121 12.99 -35.22 10.57
C LEU A 121 12.90 -34.14 9.50
N ASN A 122 13.99 -33.41 9.23
CA ASN A 122 14.04 -32.42 8.16
C ASN A 122 13.74 -33.07 6.81
N ALA A 123 14.37 -34.20 6.46
CA ALA A 123 14.08 -34.89 5.20
C ALA A 123 12.68 -35.54 5.14
N ALA A 124 11.99 -35.75 6.27
CA ALA A 124 10.58 -36.13 6.28
C ALA A 124 9.69 -34.90 6.06
N TRP A 125 9.98 -33.81 6.77
CA TRP A 125 9.34 -32.50 6.63
C TRP A 125 9.47 -31.96 5.20
N ASP A 126 10.64 -32.00 4.57
CA ASP A 126 10.85 -31.55 3.19
C ASP A 126 9.97 -32.33 2.20
N ARG A 127 9.79 -33.65 2.41
CA ARG A 127 8.90 -34.49 1.58
C ARG A 127 7.43 -34.22 1.85
N GLU A 128 7.06 -33.98 3.11
CA GLU A 128 5.70 -33.63 3.49
C GLU A 128 5.34 -32.23 2.97
N GLN A 129 6.26 -31.26 3.05
CA GLN A 129 6.19 -29.94 2.46
C GLN A 129 6.13 -30.00 0.93
N GLU A 130 6.88 -30.88 0.27
CA GLU A 130 6.79 -31.08 -1.19
C GLU A 130 5.43 -31.67 -1.60
N VAL A 131 4.87 -32.60 -0.81
CA VAL A 131 3.48 -33.07 -0.98
C VAL A 131 2.48 -31.94 -0.73
N TRP A 132 2.63 -31.16 0.34
CA TRP A 132 1.73 -30.04 0.66
C TRP A 132 1.81 -28.93 -0.41
N ILE A 133 2.99 -28.63 -0.96
CA ILE A 133 3.14 -27.73 -2.10
C ILE A 133 2.40 -28.28 -3.32
N GLN A 134 2.49 -29.59 -3.60
CA GLN A 134 1.73 -30.22 -4.69
C GLN A 134 0.22 -30.27 -4.44
N GLU A 135 -0.24 -30.27 -3.18
CA GLU A 135 -1.66 -30.28 -2.83
C GLU A 135 -2.29 -28.89 -2.65
N LEU A 136 -1.52 -27.89 -2.24
CA LEU A 136 -1.96 -26.50 -2.01
C LEU A 136 -1.73 -25.60 -3.22
N VAL A 137 -0.59 -25.74 -3.93
CA VAL A 137 -0.35 -25.06 -5.20
C VAL A 137 -0.96 -25.89 -6.33
N GLY A 138 -2.28 -25.74 -6.47
CA GLY A 138 -3.06 -26.54 -7.40
C GLY A 138 -2.55 -26.48 -8.84
N GLN A 139 -1.90 -27.54 -9.31
CA GLN A 139 -1.88 -27.90 -10.74
C GLN A 139 -3.29 -28.35 -11.17
N ARG A 140 -4.23 -27.41 -11.23
CA ARG A 140 -5.43 -27.53 -12.05
C ARG A 140 -5.09 -27.16 -13.50
N SER A 141 -4.23 -27.94 -14.14
CA SER A 141 -4.13 -27.92 -15.59
C SER A 141 -5.13 -28.91 -16.17
N LEU A 142 -6.07 -28.42 -16.98
CA LEU A 142 -6.86 -29.28 -17.86
C LEU A 142 -5.92 -29.94 -18.90
N GLY A 143 -6.20 -31.19 -19.26
CA GLY A 143 -5.22 -32.07 -19.89
C GLY A 143 -4.56 -31.54 -21.17
N GLY A 144 -3.24 -31.75 -21.25
CA GLY A 144 -2.43 -31.52 -22.45
C GLY A 144 -1.25 -32.48 -22.44
N SER A 145 -1.22 -33.43 -23.38
CA SER A 145 -0.16 -34.42 -23.52
C SER A 145 1.14 -33.80 -24.04
N SER A 146 2.25 -33.95 -23.31
CA SER A 146 3.55 -34.34 -23.91
C SER A 146 4.56 -34.70 -22.81
N GLU A 147 5.15 -35.89 -22.90
CA GLU A 147 6.52 -36.07 -22.41
C GLU A 147 7.52 -35.30 -23.29
N GLN A 148 8.78 -35.26 -22.85
CA GLN A 148 10.00 -34.80 -23.53
C GLN A 148 10.52 -33.38 -23.17
N ASN A 149 11.84 -33.34 -22.99
CA ASN A 149 12.74 -32.20 -22.76
C ASN A 149 12.88 -31.64 -21.34
N ARG A 150 13.50 -32.46 -20.47
CA ARG A 150 14.57 -31.98 -19.57
C ARG A 150 15.93 -32.36 -20.15
N LEU A 151 16.81 -31.37 -20.40
CA LEU A 151 18.28 -31.47 -20.30
C LEU A 151 18.92 -30.10 -20.62
N ALA A 152 20.10 -29.84 -20.01
CA ALA A 152 21.03 -28.72 -20.28
C ALA A 152 20.61 -27.28 -19.87
N LEU A 153 21.47 -26.39 -19.35
CA LEU A 153 22.90 -26.48 -18.94
C LEU A 153 23.31 -25.32 -17.99
N GLN A 154 24.19 -25.63 -17.03
CA GLN A 154 25.29 -24.79 -16.46
C GLN A 154 25.09 -23.55 -15.56
N SER A 155 26.05 -23.45 -14.63
CA SER A 155 26.32 -22.47 -13.56
C SER A 155 26.78 -21.08 -14.06
N PRO A 156 26.96 -20.07 -13.18
CA PRO A 156 28.30 -19.92 -12.56
C PRO A 156 28.38 -19.36 -11.11
N GLN A 157 29.42 -19.83 -10.43
CA GLN A 157 30.40 -19.11 -9.59
C GLN A 157 29.98 -18.21 -8.40
N TYR A 158 30.61 -18.53 -7.26
CA TYR A 158 30.85 -17.64 -6.13
C TYR A 158 31.62 -16.37 -6.53
N SER A 159 31.20 -15.23 -5.99
CA SER A 159 32.12 -14.11 -5.71
C SER A 159 31.75 -13.43 -4.39
N THR A 160 32.60 -13.61 -3.39
CA THR A 160 32.51 -12.95 -2.09
C THR A 160 32.77 -11.45 -2.25
N SER A 161 31.94 -10.58 -1.68
CA SER A 161 32.24 -9.16 -1.53
C SER A 161 31.62 -8.62 -0.26
N GLN A 162 32.43 -8.60 0.80
CA GLN A 162 32.12 -7.86 2.02
C GLN A 162 32.19 -6.36 1.71
N SER A 163 31.18 -5.60 2.10
CA SER A 163 31.33 -4.16 2.33
C SER A 163 30.57 -3.79 3.61
N LEU A 164 31.33 -3.41 4.62
CA LEU A 164 30.82 -2.88 5.89
C LEU A 164 30.31 -1.46 5.66
N VAL A 165 29.06 -1.19 6.04
CA VAL A 165 28.60 0.18 6.31
C VAL A 165 28.17 0.23 7.78
N ALA A 166 28.63 1.27 8.47
CA ALA A 166 28.62 1.34 9.92
C ALA A 166 27.21 1.54 10.51
N VAL A 167 26.97 0.88 11.64
CA VAL A 167 25.85 1.19 12.53
C VAL A 167 26.22 2.45 13.31
N ASP A 168 25.55 3.57 13.02
CA ASP A 168 25.71 4.80 13.79
C ASP A 168 24.47 5.05 14.66
N THR A 169 24.52 4.54 15.90
CA THR A 169 23.44 4.67 16.88
C THR A 169 23.48 6.02 17.58
N THR A 170 22.58 6.93 17.23
CA THR A 170 22.27 8.11 18.06
C THR A 170 20.81 8.12 18.50
N ARG A 171 20.58 7.72 19.77
CA ARG A 171 19.28 7.85 20.45
C ARG A 171 19.05 9.31 20.85
N GLY A 172 17.99 9.93 20.33
CA GLY A 172 17.40 11.16 20.87
C GLY A 172 15.97 10.88 21.36
N ASN A 173 15.73 11.00 22.67
CA ASN A 173 14.38 10.84 23.22
C ASN A 173 13.48 12.03 22.85
N ALA A 174 12.35 11.76 22.19
CA ALA A 174 11.21 12.67 22.14
C ALA A 174 9.96 11.92 22.60
N VAL A 175 9.42 12.34 23.75
CA VAL A 175 8.21 11.76 24.36
C VAL A 175 6.99 12.54 23.85
N GLY A 176 6.00 11.82 23.29
CA GLY A 176 4.65 12.35 23.05
C GLY A 176 4.34 12.82 21.63
N ALA A 177 4.18 11.88 20.69
CA ALA A 177 3.47 12.09 19.42
C ALA A 177 2.79 10.77 18.95
N SER A 178 1.67 10.87 18.23
CA SER A 178 0.80 9.73 17.87
C SER A 178 1.41 8.81 16.78
N PRO A 179 1.22 7.47 16.85
CA PRO A 179 1.78 6.54 15.86
C PRO A 179 1.10 6.60 14.46
N PHE A 180 -0.12 7.12 14.33
CA PHE A 180 -0.88 6.99 13.07
C PHE A 180 -0.44 7.95 11.93
N ASN A 181 0.01 9.17 12.25
CA ASN A 181 0.50 10.11 11.22
C ASN A 181 1.79 9.61 10.53
N HIS A 182 2.53 8.68 11.14
CA HIS A 182 3.68 8.07 10.50
C HIS A 182 3.29 7.01 9.46
N ALA A 183 2.15 6.32 9.57
CA ALA A 183 1.77 5.25 8.64
C ALA A 183 1.61 5.74 7.19
N PHE A 184 0.82 6.79 6.96
CA PHE A 184 0.60 7.33 5.61
C PHE A 184 1.80 8.13 5.06
N THR A 185 2.60 8.77 5.94
CA THR A 185 3.85 9.39 5.51
C THR A 185 4.94 8.35 5.21
N SER A 186 4.83 7.13 5.78
CA SER A 186 5.74 6.00 5.53
C SER A 186 5.47 5.26 4.23
N LEU A 187 4.25 5.33 3.67
CA LEU A 187 3.94 4.73 2.36
C LEU A 187 4.83 5.28 1.23
N HIS A 188 5.32 6.53 1.35
CA HIS A 188 6.32 7.10 0.43
C HIS A 188 7.77 6.70 0.76
N ALA A 189 8.04 6.04 1.88
CA ALA A 189 9.39 5.77 2.40
C ALA A 189 9.78 4.28 2.44
N THR A 190 8.83 3.35 2.29
CA THR A 190 9.06 1.90 2.39
C THR A 190 8.83 1.15 1.08
N THR A 191 9.36 1.63 -0.03
CA THR A 191 9.63 0.81 -1.23
C THR A 191 11.04 0.21 -1.13
N GLN A 192 11.22 -0.79 -0.25
CA GLN A 192 12.42 -1.64 -0.30
C GLN A 192 12.30 -2.66 -1.44
N ASP A 193 13.45 -3.00 -2.03
CA ASP A 193 13.59 -3.83 -3.23
C ASP A 193 12.69 -5.08 -3.23
N THR A 194 11.64 -5.02 -4.04
CA THR A 194 10.91 -6.19 -4.54
C THR A 194 10.59 -5.95 -6.00
N ALA A 195 10.56 -7.02 -6.81
CA ALA A 195 10.31 -6.90 -8.24
C ALA A 195 8.98 -6.16 -8.52
N PRO A 196 8.90 -5.31 -9.56
CA PRO A 196 7.65 -4.69 -9.96
C PRO A 196 6.60 -5.78 -10.27
N PRO A 197 5.30 -5.51 -10.02
CA PRO A 197 4.24 -6.45 -10.35
C PRO A 197 4.27 -6.79 -11.84
N ASP A 198 3.90 -8.03 -12.20
CA ASP A 198 3.85 -8.47 -13.60
C ASP A 198 3.03 -7.48 -14.43
N SER A 199 3.64 -6.90 -15.48
CA SER A 199 3.00 -5.92 -16.35
C SER A 199 1.70 -6.46 -16.97
N ARG A 200 1.59 -7.78 -17.20
CA ARG A 200 0.34 -8.42 -17.64
C ARG A 200 -0.76 -8.32 -16.57
N LEU A 201 -0.41 -8.50 -15.30
CA LEU A 201 -1.34 -8.37 -14.18
C LEU A 201 -1.77 -6.91 -13.99
N VAL A 202 -0.86 -5.95 -14.15
CA VAL A 202 -1.16 -4.50 -14.13
C VAL A 202 -2.15 -4.13 -15.24
N GLN A 203 -1.94 -4.63 -16.47
CA GLN A 203 -2.85 -4.39 -17.60
C GLN A 203 -4.25 -4.98 -17.38
N LEU A 204 -4.35 -6.21 -16.85
CA LEU A 204 -5.63 -6.83 -16.48
C LEU A 204 -6.41 -6.01 -15.45
N HIS A 205 -5.70 -5.51 -14.44
CA HIS A 205 -6.26 -4.66 -13.40
C HIS A 205 -6.73 -3.31 -13.95
N LEU A 206 -5.93 -2.66 -14.80
CA LEU A 206 -6.29 -1.43 -15.50
C LEU A 206 -7.52 -1.61 -16.41
N GLU A 207 -7.71 -2.77 -17.03
CA GLU A 207 -8.92 -3.09 -17.79
C GLU A 207 -10.18 -3.07 -16.90
N VAL A 208 -10.09 -3.61 -15.68
CA VAL A 208 -11.21 -3.61 -14.73
C VAL A 208 -11.52 -2.20 -14.21
N VAL A 209 -10.50 -1.39 -13.93
CA VAL A 209 -10.67 0.04 -13.59
C VAL A 209 -11.38 0.81 -14.72
N ARG A 210 -11.03 0.52 -15.98
CA ARG A 210 -11.72 1.06 -17.16
C ARG A 210 -13.18 0.63 -17.24
N LEU A 211 -13.51 -0.62 -16.90
CA LEU A 211 -14.89 -1.12 -16.90
C LEU A 211 -15.74 -0.51 -15.78
N LEU A 212 -15.18 -0.31 -14.58
CA LEU A 212 -15.84 0.43 -13.49
C LEU A 212 -16.21 1.86 -13.90
N GLY A 213 -15.43 2.49 -14.79
CA GLY A 213 -15.71 3.81 -15.32
C GLY A 213 -16.71 3.87 -16.49
N LYS A 214 -17.11 2.73 -17.07
CA LYS A 214 -17.92 2.64 -18.31
C LYS A 214 -19.27 1.93 -18.10
N GLU A 215 -19.96 2.29 -17.01
CA GLU A 215 -21.32 1.83 -16.68
C GLU A 215 -21.50 0.31 -16.45
N SER A 216 -20.41 -0.44 -16.20
CA SER A 216 -20.56 -1.81 -15.69
C SER A 216 -20.91 -1.81 -14.20
N SER A 217 -21.85 -2.65 -13.77
CA SER A 217 -22.20 -2.72 -12.35
C SER A 217 -21.01 -3.29 -11.55
N PRO A 218 -20.66 -2.74 -10.38
CA PRO A 218 -19.48 -3.18 -9.62
C PRO A 218 -19.38 -4.70 -9.34
N PRO A 219 -20.49 -5.45 -9.12
CA PRO A 219 -20.43 -6.91 -9.01
C PRO A 219 -19.91 -7.60 -10.29
N GLN A 220 -20.25 -7.09 -11.47
CA GLN A 220 -19.75 -7.63 -12.75
C GLN A 220 -18.26 -7.34 -12.94
N ALA A 221 -17.79 -6.16 -12.53
CA ALA A 221 -16.37 -5.82 -12.55
C ALA A 221 -15.56 -6.74 -11.62
N ALA A 222 -16.02 -6.94 -10.38
CA ALA A 222 -15.41 -7.88 -9.44
C ALA A 222 -15.41 -9.33 -9.98
N ALA A 223 -16.55 -9.81 -10.51
CA ALA A 223 -16.66 -11.16 -11.08
C ALA A 223 -15.84 -11.38 -12.36
N LYS A 224 -15.51 -10.31 -13.11
CA LYS A 224 -14.58 -10.37 -14.25
C LYS A 224 -13.14 -10.40 -13.75
N LEU A 225 -12.80 -9.57 -12.77
CA LEU A 225 -11.46 -9.51 -12.16
C LEU A 225 -11.07 -10.86 -11.56
N GLU A 226 -11.97 -11.47 -10.79
CA GLU A 226 -11.84 -12.81 -10.21
C GLU A 226 -11.43 -13.85 -11.27
N ARG A 227 -12.25 -14.01 -12.32
CA ARG A 227 -12.00 -14.96 -13.42
C ARG A 227 -10.67 -14.71 -14.14
N SER A 228 -10.27 -13.45 -14.29
CA SER A 228 -8.98 -13.09 -14.90
C SER A 228 -7.78 -13.44 -14.00
N ILE A 229 -7.92 -13.31 -12.68
CA ILE A 229 -6.88 -13.64 -11.70
C ILE A 229 -6.72 -15.16 -11.56
N GLU A 230 -7.84 -15.90 -11.42
CA GLU A 230 -7.83 -17.36 -11.32
C GLU A 230 -7.13 -18.03 -12.51
N ALA A 231 -7.29 -17.46 -13.71
CA ALA A 231 -6.63 -17.93 -14.93
C ALA A 231 -5.13 -17.60 -15.03
N THR A 232 -4.61 -16.71 -14.17
CA THR A 232 -3.27 -16.14 -14.29
C THR A 232 -2.33 -16.54 -13.15
N THR A 233 -2.79 -16.54 -11.88
CA THR A 233 -1.94 -16.84 -10.71
C THR A 233 -2.71 -17.51 -9.56
N PRO A 234 -2.58 -18.84 -9.35
CA PRO A 234 -3.27 -19.53 -8.24
C PRO A 234 -2.73 -19.16 -6.85
N ALA A 235 -1.58 -18.49 -6.76
CA ALA A 235 -1.01 -17.98 -5.52
C ALA A 235 -1.77 -16.78 -4.90
N LEU A 236 -2.83 -16.28 -5.54
CA LEU A 236 -3.63 -15.13 -5.09
C LEU A 236 -4.95 -15.53 -4.41
N SER A 237 -4.98 -16.67 -3.72
CA SER A 237 -6.18 -17.26 -3.11
C SER A 237 -6.91 -16.32 -2.14
N GLY A 238 -6.18 -15.60 -1.28
CA GLY A 238 -6.76 -14.61 -0.36
C GLY A 238 -7.48 -13.46 -1.09
N TYR A 239 -6.89 -12.96 -2.18
CA TYR A 239 -7.46 -11.90 -3.00
C TYR A 239 -8.71 -12.36 -3.77
N VAL A 240 -8.69 -13.57 -4.34
CA VAL A 240 -9.87 -14.18 -4.98
C VAL A 240 -11.01 -14.34 -3.96
N THR A 241 -10.71 -14.84 -2.77
CA THR A 241 -11.68 -15.00 -1.68
C THR A 241 -12.28 -13.65 -1.25
N ALA A 242 -11.45 -12.61 -1.13
CA ALA A 242 -11.90 -11.25 -0.83
C ALA A 242 -12.82 -10.69 -1.94
N LEU A 243 -12.52 -10.92 -3.21
CA LEU A 243 -13.38 -10.48 -4.34
C LEU A 243 -14.73 -11.23 -4.35
N GLN A 244 -14.74 -12.53 -4.05
CA GLN A 244 -15.96 -13.32 -3.91
C GLN A 244 -16.81 -12.85 -2.73
N LEU A 245 -16.18 -12.55 -1.59
CA LEU A 245 -16.85 -11.98 -0.42
C LEU A 245 -17.48 -10.63 -0.77
N VAL A 246 -16.73 -9.71 -1.38
CA VAL A 246 -17.23 -8.38 -1.78
C VAL A 246 -18.42 -8.49 -2.72
N GLN A 247 -18.43 -9.42 -3.68
CA GLN A 247 -19.61 -9.64 -4.55
C GLN A 247 -20.89 -10.00 -3.79
N GLN A 248 -20.80 -10.69 -2.64
CA GLN A 248 -21.96 -11.00 -1.79
C GLN A 248 -22.43 -9.80 -0.94
N LEU A 249 -21.52 -8.86 -0.63
CA LEU A 249 -21.80 -7.68 0.18
C LEU A 249 -22.49 -6.57 -0.62
N ILE A 250 -22.07 -6.32 -1.87
CA ILE A 250 -22.57 -5.19 -2.69
C ILE A 250 -24.11 -5.12 -2.78
N PRO A 251 -24.87 -6.22 -2.95
CA PRO A 251 -26.34 -6.17 -3.00
C PRO A 251 -27.04 -5.79 -1.69
N LYS A 252 -26.31 -5.61 -0.57
CA LYS A 252 -26.85 -5.38 0.78
C LYS A 252 -26.61 -3.98 1.34
N THR A 253 -25.77 -3.17 0.67
CA THR A 253 -25.31 -1.86 1.15
C THR A 253 -26.41 -0.81 1.31
N THR A 254 -27.53 -0.94 0.60
CA THR A 254 -28.63 0.04 0.60
C THR A 254 -29.67 -0.15 1.72
N SER A 255 -29.42 -1.05 2.67
CA SER A 255 -30.39 -1.43 3.69
C SER A 255 -30.20 -0.70 5.03
N GLN A 256 -31.31 -0.46 5.76
CA GLN A 256 -31.27 0.16 7.11
C GLN A 256 -30.57 -0.69 8.19
N HIS A 257 -30.25 -1.96 7.88
CA HIS A 257 -29.55 -2.90 8.78
C HIS A 257 -28.27 -3.44 8.10
N ALA A 258 -27.62 -2.63 7.28
CA ALA A 258 -26.54 -3.07 6.40
C ALA A 258 -25.37 -3.77 7.11
N PRO A 259 -24.87 -3.36 8.30
CA PRO A 259 -23.79 -4.10 8.99
C PRO A 259 -24.20 -5.53 9.37
N ILE A 260 -25.43 -5.73 9.85
CA ILE A 260 -25.93 -7.07 10.16
C ILE A 260 -26.15 -7.88 8.88
N GLN A 261 -26.67 -7.27 7.82
CA GLN A 261 -26.84 -7.95 6.52
C GLN A 261 -25.50 -8.31 5.87
N HIS A 262 -24.46 -7.51 6.08
CA HIS A 262 -23.09 -7.80 5.67
C HIS A 262 -22.54 -9.00 6.45
N ALA A 263 -22.69 -9.04 7.78
CA ALA A 263 -22.28 -10.19 8.58
C ALA A 263 -23.00 -11.50 8.16
N VAL A 264 -24.31 -11.43 7.90
CA VAL A 264 -25.08 -12.59 7.37
C VAL A 264 -24.58 -13.00 5.98
N ALA A 265 -24.27 -12.05 5.08
CA ALA A 265 -23.72 -12.36 3.76
C ALA A 265 -22.31 -12.96 3.82
N THR A 266 -21.45 -12.45 4.71
CA THR A 266 -20.13 -13.04 5.02
C THR A 266 -20.26 -14.47 5.52
N LEU A 267 -21.18 -14.72 6.47
CA LEU A 267 -21.40 -16.05 7.01
C LEU A 267 -21.97 -17.02 5.95
N VAL A 268 -22.89 -16.56 5.09
CA VAL A 268 -23.36 -17.33 3.92
C VAL A 268 -22.20 -17.68 2.98
N HIS A 269 -21.28 -16.75 2.73
CA HIS A 269 -20.07 -17.01 1.93
C HIS A 269 -19.18 -18.07 2.60
N LEU A 270 -18.88 -17.95 3.90
CA LEU A 270 -18.08 -18.93 4.65
C LEU A 270 -18.74 -20.33 4.73
N CYS A 271 -20.08 -20.40 4.73
CA CYS A 271 -20.83 -21.66 4.62
C CYS A 271 -20.69 -22.28 3.22
N HIS A 272 -20.79 -21.47 2.16
CA HIS A 272 -20.65 -21.91 0.78
C HIS A 272 -19.22 -22.35 0.43
N GLN A 273 -18.22 -21.63 0.94
CA GLN A 273 -16.80 -21.99 0.83
C GLN A 273 -16.55 -23.36 1.47
N PHE A 274 -17.07 -23.59 2.69
CA PHE A 274 -16.96 -24.88 3.37
C PHE A 274 -17.68 -26.02 2.63
N ARG A 275 -18.88 -25.75 2.08
CA ARG A 275 -19.59 -26.70 1.18
C ARG A 275 -18.73 -27.08 -0.02
N THR A 276 -18.03 -26.11 -0.62
CA THR A 276 -17.14 -26.35 -1.76
C THR A 276 -15.93 -27.21 -1.37
N ILE A 277 -15.38 -27.05 -0.17
CA ILE A 277 -14.33 -27.91 0.39
C ILE A 277 -14.82 -29.35 0.53
N ILE A 278 -16.02 -29.57 1.09
CA ILE A 278 -16.64 -30.91 1.19
C ILE A 278 -16.76 -31.55 -0.19
N VAL A 279 -17.43 -30.89 -1.14
CA VAL A 279 -17.63 -31.38 -2.51
C VAL A 279 -16.30 -31.73 -3.17
N HIS A 280 -15.29 -30.87 -3.02
CA HIS A 280 -14.01 -31.06 -3.67
C HIS A 280 -13.21 -32.23 -3.08
N ARG A 281 -13.18 -32.40 -1.75
CA ARG A 281 -12.50 -33.54 -1.11
C ARG A 281 -13.16 -34.86 -1.47
N VAL A 282 -14.50 -34.93 -1.43
CA VAL A 282 -15.25 -36.13 -1.85
C VAL A 282 -14.95 -36.48 -3.31
N ARG A 283 -14.92 -35.48 -4.20
CA ARG A 283 -14.58 -35.68 -5.61
C ARG A 283 -13.12 -36.13 -5.82
N LYS A 284 -12.16 -35.57 -5.07
CA LYS A 284 -10.74 -35.95 -5.12
C LYS A 284 -10.55 -37.40 -4.67
N ALA A 285 -11.17 -37.80 -3.55
CA ALA A 285 -11.15 -39.17 -3.04
C ALA A 285 -11.78 -40.16 -4.05
N ALA A 286 -12.94 -39.83 -4.62
CA ALA A 286 -13.58 -40.66 -5.64
C ALA A 286 -12.70 -40.85 -6.90
N LEU A 287 -12.00 -39.80 -7.34
CA LEU A 287 -11.03 -39.88 -8.44
C LEU A 287 -9.77 -40.69 -8.08
N ALA A 288 -9.38 -40.71 -6.80
CA ALA A 288 -8.32 -41.55 -6.27
C ALA A 288 -8.74 -43.02 -6.01
N GLY A 289 -9.97 -43.41 -6.41
CA GLY A 289 -10.50 -44.76 -6.20
C GLY A 289 -10.96 -45.06 -4.76
N GLN A 290 -10.98 -44.06 -3.88
CA GLN A 290 -11.53 -44.18 -2.53
C GLN A 290 -13.07 -44.06 -2.62
N HIS A 291 -13.73 -45.18 -2.80
CA HIS A 291 -15.19 -45.26 -2.80
C HIS A 291 -15.74 -45.31 -1.37
N ALA A 292 -16.26 -44.19 -0.89
CA ALA A 292 -17.04 -44.13 0.34
C ALA A 292 -18.34 -44.95 0.20
N ILE A 293 -18.62 -45.84 1.15
CA ILE A 293 -19.86 -46.63 1.21
C ILE A 293 -20.93 -45.75 1.87
N THR A 294 -21.39 -44.73 1.16
CA THR A 294 -22.27 -43.71 1.73
C THR A 294 -23.69 -44.21 1.97
N THR A 295 -24.27 -43.75 3.08
CA THR A 295 -25.73 -43.69 3.20
C THR A 295 -26.24 -42.69 2.17
N SER A 296 -27.11 -43.13 1.25
CA SER A 296 -27.72 -42.27 0.24
C SER A 296 -28.90 -41.52 0.83
N TYR A 297 -28.78 -40.20 0.88
CA TYR A 297 -29.83 -39.27 1.25
C TYR A 297 -30.48 -38.67 -0.01
N ARG A 298 -31.67 -38.07 0.13
CA ARG A 298 -32.36 -37.35 -0.96
C ARG A 298 -31.65 -36.04 -1.28
N THR A 299 -31.07 -35.39 -0.27
CA THR A 299 -30.24 -34.19 -0.45
C THR A 299 -28.81 -34.57 -0.84
N ASP A 300 -28.32 -33.97 -1.93
CA ASP A 300 -26.95 -34.15 -2.40
C ASP A 300 -25.92 -33.81 -1.32
N LEU A 301 -26.20 -32.78 -0.51
CA LEU A 301 -25.28 -32.31 0.52
C LEU A 301 -25.20 -33.28 1.72
N ALA A 302 -26.29 -33.89 2.17
CA ALA A 302 -26.21 -34.92 3.21
C ALA A 302 -25.40 -36.13 2.74
N THR A 303 -25.60 -36.55 1.48
CA THR A 303 -24.81 -37.63 0.85
C THR A 303 -23.33 -37.26 0.74
N GLN A 304 -23.00 -36.03 0.35
CA GLN A 304 -21.62 -35.53 0.30
C GLN A 304 -21.00 -35.38 1.69
N ALA A 305 -21.76 -34.93 2.70
CA ALA A 305 -21.31 -34.85 4.08
C ALA A 305 -21.01 -36.24 4.65
N SER A 306 -21.86 -37.25 4.37
CA SER A 306 -21.62 -38.66 4.71
C SER A 306 -20.34 -39.20 4.06
N ALA A 307 -20.13 -38.96 2.76
CA ALA A 307 -18.87 -39.33 2.09
C ALA A 307 -17.67 -38.67 2.78
N PHE A 308 -17.78 -37.36 3.04
CA PHE A 308 -16.71 -36.58 3.64
C PHE A 308 -16.36 -37.03 5.06
N THR A 309 -17.33 -37.44 5.86
CA THR A 309 -17.09 -37.99 7.21
C THR A 309 -16.34 -39.32 7.16
N GLN A 310 -16.71 -40.23 6.25
CA GLN A 310 -16.02 -41.51 6.08
C GLN A 310 -14.57 -41.30 5.62
N ILE A 311 -14.37 -40.43 4.61
CA ILE A 311 -13.05 -40.13 4.04
C ILE A 311 -12.15 -39.41 5.05
N SER A 312 -12.67 -38.41 5.76
CA SER A 312 -11.84 -37.47 6.53
C SER A 312 -11.63 -37.86 7.99
N LEU A 313 -12.54 -38.64 8.59
CA LEU A 313 -12.49 -39.00 10.01
C LEU A 313 -12.10 -40.47 10.24
N THR A 314 -12.10 -41.31 9.19
CA THR A 314 -11.86 -42.77 9.28
C THR A 314 -12.77 -43.46 10.31
N MET A 315 -13.96 -42.91 10.55
CA MET A 315 -14.93 -43.38 11.53
C MET A 315 -15.92 -44.36 10.90
N ASP A 316 -16.35 -45.37 11.67
CA ASP A 316 -17.49 -46.22 11.32
C ASP A 316 -18.80 -45.41 11.24
N ASP A 317 -19.67 -45.81 10.32
CA ASP A 317 -20.89 -45.10 9.83
C ASP A 317 -22.03 -44.95 10.87
N SER A 318 -21.74 -45.11 12.16
CA SER A 318 -22.70 -45.29 13.25
C SER A 318 -23.18 -44.00 13.94
N SER A 319 -22.50 -42.87 13.73
CA SER A 319 -22.78 -41.61 14.43
C SER A 319 -23.30 -40.54 13.45
N PRO A 320 -24.54 -40.02 13.62
CA PRO A 320 -25.07 -38.98 12.75
C PRO A 320 -24.49 -37.59 13.04
N TRP A 321 -23.86 -37.39 14.20
CA TRP A 321 -23.41 -36.07 14.67
C TRP A 321 -22.42 -35.36 13.74
N PRO A 322 -21.40 -36.02 13.15
CA PRO A 322 -20.50 -35.35 12.20
C PRO A 322 -21.21 -34.92 10.92
N ILE A 323 -22.13 -35.76 10.40
CA ILE A 323 -22.92 -35.46 9.20
C ILE A 323 -23.87 -34.28 9.47
N LEU A 324 -24.57 -34.30 10.61
CA LEU A 324 -25.43 -33.20 11.08
C LEU A 324 -24.65 -31.89 11.22
N TYR A 325 -23.47 -31.94 11.86
CA TYR A 325 -22.62 -30.78 12.03
C TYR A 325 -22.20 -30.19 10.67
N TYR A 326 -21.74 -31.01 9.73
CA TYR A 326 -21.31 -30.52 8.43
C TYR A 326 -22.45 -29.97 7.57
N CYS A 327 -23.66 -30.55 7.63
CA CYS A 327 -24.83 -29.96 6.98
C CYS A 327 -25.12 -28.54 7.52
N LEU A 328 -25.09 -28.37 8.84
CA LEU A 328 -25.32 -27.07 9.49
C LEU A 328 -24.17 -26.07 9.26
N ARG A 329 -22.91 -26.51 9.26
CA ARG A 329 -21.72 -25.69 8.96
C ARG A 329 -21.70 -25.21 7.50
N CYS A 330 -22.38 -25.92 6.61
CA CYS A 330 -22.68 -25.50 5.23
C CYS A 330 -23.96 -24.64 5.11
N GLY A 331 -24.68 -24.40 6.21
CA GLY A 331 -25.90 -23.60 6.23
C GLY A 331 -27.16 -24.30 5.73
N ASP A 332 -27.17 -25.64 5.67
CA ASP A 332 -28.28 -26.42 5.12
C ASP A 332 -29.04 -27.18 6.23
N ALA A 333 -30.14 -26.58 6.67
CA ALA A 333 -31.06 -27.15 7.66
C ALA A 333 -31.95 -28.26 7.07
N VAL A 334 -32.18 -28.28 5.75
CA VAL A 334 -32.97 -29.34 5.07
C VAL A 334 -32.18 -30.65 5.08
N ALA A 335 -30.91 -30.60 4.67
CA ALA A 335 -30.00 -31.74 4.74
C ALA A 335 -29.79 -32.21 6.20
N ALA A 336 -29.64 -31.28 7.15
CA ALA A 336 -29.52 -31.63 8.57
C ALA A 336 -30.79 -32.31 9.13
N LEU A 337 -31.99 -31.85 8.77
CA LEU A 337 -33.24 -32.48 9.17
C LEU A 337 -33.37 -33.90 8.60
N GLU A 338 -33.01 -34.10 7.33
CA GLU A 338 -33.05 -35.42 6.69
C GLU A 338 -32.11 -36.43 7.38
N VAL A 339 -30.91 -36.00 7.75
CA VAL A 339 -29.95 -36.85 8.48
C VAL A 339 -30.50 -37.21 9.87
N LEU A 340 -31.12 -36.26 10.57
CA LEU A 340 -31.73 -36.51 11.89
C LEU A 340 -32.89 -37.52 11.82
N ASP A 341 -33.67 -37.45 10.74
CA ASP A 341 -34.81 -38.34 10.48
C ASP A 341 -34.36 -39.75 10.12
N SER A 342 -33.34 -39.85 9.29
CA SER A 342 -32.74 -41.13 8.88
C SER A 342 -32.02 -41.84 10.03
N ALA A 343 -31.49 -41.09 11.00
CA ALA A 343 -30.79 -41.64 12.17
C ALA A 343 -31.71 -42.34 13.20
N GLY A 344 -33.04 -42.20 13.09
CA GLY A 344 -34.00 -42.92 13.94
C GLY A 344 -33.94 -42.61 15.44
N LEU A 345 -33.27 -41.52 15.84
CA LEU A 345 -33.06 -41.17 17.25
C LEU A 345 -34.38 -40.79 17.93
N ALA A 346 -34.82 -41.58 18.90
CA ALA A 346 -36.04 -41.32 19.67
C ALA A 346 -35.71 -40.81 21.09
N SER A 347 -35.62 -39.50 21.27
CA SER A 347 -35.46 -38.86 22.58
C SER A 347 -36.20 -37.52 22.65
N GLU A 348 -36.50 -37.03 23.86
CA GLU A 348 -37.09 -35.70 24.08
C GLU A 348 -36.21 -34.58 23.49
N THR A 349 -34.89 -34.71 23.67
CA THR A 349 -33.87 -33.86 23.04
C THR A 349 -33.93 -33.92 21.51
N THR A 350 -34.12 -35.10 20.92
CA THR A 350 -34.27 -35.23 19.47
C THR A 350 -35.54 -34.54 18.96
N ASN A 351 -36.62 -34.56 19.72
CA ASN A 351 -37.85 -33.84 19.36
C ASN A 351 -37.65 -32.31 19.37
N LEU A 352 -36.81 -31.78 20.28
CA LEU A 352 -36.41 -30.37 20.28
C LEU A 352 -35.56 -30.02 19.04
N PHE A 353 -34.55 -30.83 18.72
CA PHE A 353 -33.77 -30.68 17.49
C PHE A 353 -34.66 -30.73 16.23
N ARG A 354 -35.53 -31.72 16.13
CA ARG A 354 -36.51 -31.88 15.05
C ARG A 354 -37.39 -30.64 14.89
N ARG A 355 -37.93 -30.10 15.99
CA ARG A 355 -38.74 -28.87 15.96
C ARG A 355 -37.97 -27.70 15.36
N VAL A 356 -36.77 -27.43 15.88
CA VAL A 356 -35.92 -26.30 15.43
C VAL A 356 -35.52 -26.47 13.97
N LEU A 357 -35.07 -27.66 13.57
CA LEU A 357 -34.68 -27.95 12.18
C LEU A 357 -35.87 -27.91 11.22
N SER A 358 -37.05 -28.39 11.59
CA SER A 358 -38.27 -28.26 10.77
C SER A 358 -38.66 -26.80 10.55
N THR A 359 -38.52 -25.94 11.57
CA THR A 359 -38.75 -24.50 11.42
C THR A 359 -37.77 -23.88 10.42
N LEU A 360 -36.48 -24.18 10.54
CA LEU A 360 -35.43 -23.67 9.65
C LEU A 360 -35.57 -24.19 8.21
N ALA A 361 -35.80 -25.50 8.04
CA ALA A 361 -35.98 -26.15 6.75
C ALA A 361 -37.15 -25.54 5.96
N SER A 362 -38.32 -25.33 6.60
CA SER A 362 -39.48 -24.69 5.93
C SER A 362 -39.23 -23.25 5.48
N MET A 363 -38.26 -22.55 6.09
CA MET A 363 -37.84 -21.22 5.67
C MET A 363 -36.80 -21.27 4.54
N GLN A 364 -36.00 -22.34 4.51
CA GLN A 364 -34.96 -22.58 3.51
C GLN A 364 -35.51 -23.09 2.16
N GLU A 365 -36.74 -23.64 2.10
CA GLU A 365 -37.39 -24.02 0.82
C GLU A 365 -37.49 -22.88 -0.21
N ASN A 366 -37.27 -21.62 0.21
CA ASN A 366 -37.24 -20.43 -0.64
C ASN A 366 -35.81 -19.86 -0.87
N SER A 367 -34.75 -20.47 -0.33
CA SER A 367 -33.37 -19.99 -0.45
C SER A 367 -32.30 -21.06 -0.14
N ASP A 368 -31.43 -21.38 -1.10
CA ASP A 368 -30.35 -22.38 -0.97
C ASP A 368 -29.15 -21.96 -0.09
N ASN A 369 -29.36 -21.20 1.00
CA ASN A 369 -28.27 -20.67 1.81
C ASN A 369 -28.62 -20.44 3.29
N ALA A 370 -27.59 -20.21 4.10
CA ALA A 370 -27.65 -19.99 5.55
C ALA A 370 -28.51 -18.78 6.00
N SER A 371 -29.03 -17.93 5.11
CA SER A 371 -29.92 -16.83 5.55
C SER A 371 -31.24 -17.34 6.13
N CYS A 372 -31.59 -18.62 5.94
CA CYS A 372 -32.74 -19.28 6.57
C CYS A 372 -32.70 -19.31 8.11
N PHE A 373 -31.58 -18.94 8.74
CA PHE A 373 -31.44 -18.80 10.19
C PHE A 373 -31.88 -17.41 10.72
N TRP A 374 -31.92 -16.38 9.86
CA TRP A 374 -32.15 -14.98 10.25
C TRP A 374 -33.30 -14.30 9.50
N GLN A 375 -34.01 -13.41 10.20
CA GLN A 375 -35.08 -12.59 9.64
C GLN A 375 -34.50 -11.38 8.88
N SER A 376 -35.34 -10.70 8.07
CA SER A 376 -34.99 -9.40 7.49
C SER A 376 -34.77 -8.39 8.62
N GLY A 377 -33.51 -7.99 8.85
CA GLY A 377 -33.09 -7.20 10.02
C GLY A 377 -32.20 -7.95 11.01
N GLY A 378 -31.89 -9.23 10.76
CA GLY A 378 -30.84 -9.97 11.49
C GLY A 378 -31.27 -10.70 12.76
N LEU A 379 -32.53 -10.56 13.19
CA LEU A 379 -33.05 -11.31 14.33
C LEU A 379 -33.09 -12.82 14.05
N PRO A 380 -32.77 -13.70 15.03
CA PRO A 380 -32.92 -15.14 14.87
C PRO A 380 -34.35 -15.56 14.51
N ARG A 381 -34.50 -16.56 13.65
CA ARG A 381 -35.81 -17.19 13.36
C ARG A 381 -36.22 -18.21 14.42
N VAL A 382 -35.26 -18.78 15.15
CA VAL A 382 -35.51 -19.76 16.22
C VAL A 382 -35.80 -19.04 17.53
N ALA A 383 -36.92 -19.39 18.17
CA ALA A 383 -37.37 -18.77 19.43
C ALA A 383 -36.34 -18.93 20.55
N LEU A 384 -36.14 -17.87 21.35
CA LEU A 384 -35.15 -17.84 22.43
C LEU A 384 -35.31 -19.00 23.44
N ALA A 385 -36.54 -19.39 23.77
CA ALA A 385 -36.80 -20.52 24.68
C ALA A 385 -36.26 -21.86 24.16
N ASP A 386 -36.38 -22.11 22.85
CA ASP A 386 -35.85 -23.33 22.22
C ASP A 386 -34.32 -23.30 22.18
N ARG A 387 -33.74 -22.13 21.90
CA ARG A 387 -32.29 -21.90 21.91
C ARG A 387 -31.68 -22.09 23.31
N GLN A 388 -32.35 -21.59 24.35
CA GLN A 388 -31.97 -21.80 25.76
C GLN A 388 -32.10 -23.27 26.18
N ALA A 389 -33.17 -23.96 25.76
CA ALA A 389 -33.36 -25.39 26.05
C ALA A 389 -32.29 -26.27 25.39
N LEU A 390 -31.84 -25.93 24.17
CA LEU A 390 -30.69 -26.56 23.52
C LEU A 390 -29.37 -26.22 24.23
N ALA A 391 -29.15 -24.95 24.59
CA ALA A 391 -27.92 -24.51 25.25
C ALA A 391 -27.71 -25.22 26.60
N GLY A 392 -28.78 -25.43 27.38
CA GLY A 392 -28.73 -26.16 28.66
C GLY A 392 -28.40 -27.65 28.56
N GLN A 393 -28.27 -28.20 27.35
CA GLN A 393 -27.85 -29.58 27.10
C GLN A 393 -26.45 -29.70 26.49
N PHE A 394 -25.77 -28.58 26.20
CA PHE A 394 -24.46 -28.55 25.55
C PHE A 394 -23.38 -29.37 26.29
N ASP A 395 -23.28 -29.23 27.62
CA ASP A 395 -22.30 -29.97 28.44
C ASP A 395 -22.59 -31.49 28.51
N ARG A 396 -23.77 -31.93 28.07
CA ARG A 396 -24.17 -33.35 28.00
C ARG A 396 -23.92 -33.97 26.63
N ALA A 397 -23.37 -33.21 25.68
CA ALA A 397 -23.10 -33.68 24.33
C ALA A 397 -21.98 -34.74 24.31
N LEU A 398 -22.20 -35.83 23.57
CA LEU A 398 -21.36 -37.03 23.58
C LEU A 398 -19.96 -36.84 22.97
N ASN A 399 -19.81 -35.87 22.06
CA ASN A 399 -18.57 -35.56 21.35
C ASN A 399 -18.61 -34.11 20.84
N ASP A 400 -17.50 -33.63 20.28
CA ASP A 400 -17.39 -32.23 19.84
C ASP A 400 -18.25 -31.91 18.61
N PHE A 401 -18.54 -32.88 17.73
CA PHE A 401 -19.53 -32.69 16.66
C PHE A 401 -20.93 -32.42 17.23
N ALA A 402 -21.36 -33.18 18.24
CA ALA A 402 -22.61 -32.94 18.94
C ALA A 402 -22.61 -31.55 19.61
N LYS A 403 -21.53 -31.17 20.31
CA LYS A 403 -21.37 -29.81 20.86
C LYS A 403 -21.50 -28.74 19.78
N GLY A 404 -20.88 -28.94 18.62
CA GLY A 404 -21.02 -28.05 17.45
C GLY A 404 -22.47 -27.89 16.99
N VAL A 405 -23.24 -28.99 16.89
CA VAL A 405 -24.68 -28.94 16.57
C VAL A 405 -25.47 -28.17 17.64
N TYR A 406 -25.22 -28.39 18.94
CA TYR A 406 -25.86 -27.61 20.01
C TYR A 406 -25.48 -26.12 19.95
N ALA A 407 -24.21 -25.79 19.67
CA ALA A 407 -23.74 -24.41 19.57
C ALA A 407 -24.36 -23.69 18.36
N LEU A 408 -24.38 -24.29 17.16
CA LEU A 408 -24.98 -23.68 15.98
C LEU A 408 -26.50 -23.45 16.14
N LEU A 409 -27.23 -24.43 16.70
CA LEU A 409 -28.69 -24.33 16.81
C LEU A 409 -29.16 -23.48 18.02
N SER A 410 -28.37 -23.37 19.09
CA SER A 410 -28.66 -22.41 20.17
C SER A 410 -28.17 -21.00 19.86
N GLY A 411 -27.00 -20.88 19.23
CA GLY A 411 -26.30 -19.62 19.05
C GLY A 411 -25.87 -18.95 20.36
N LEU A 412 -25.87 -19.66 21.50
CA LEU A 412 -25.50 -19.12 22.82
C LEU A 412 -24.11 -19.59 23.26
N ASN A 413 -23.78 -20.85 22.97
CA ASN A 413 -22.50 -21.46 23.26
C ASN A 413 -21.50 -21.23 22.13
N ASN A 414 -20.21 -21.20 22.45
CA ASN A 414 -19.14 -21.13 21.44
C ASN A 414 -19.04 -22.48 20.71
N LEU A 415 -18.58 -22.47 19.44
CA LEU A 415 -18.13 -23.70 18.80
C LEU A 415 -16.95 -24.29 19.60
N PRO A 416 -16.83 -25.63 19.67
CA PRO A 416 -15.64 -26.26 20.23
C PRO A 416 -14.42 -26.00 19.33
N THR A 417 -13.23 -25.98 19.92
CA THR A 417 -11.95 -25.89 19.23
C THR A 417 -11.31 -27.28 19.16
N SER A 418 -10.79 -27.69 17.99
CA SER A 418 -10.13 -28.99 17.84
C SER A 418 -9.10 -28.98 16.73
N GLU A 419 -7.90 -29.45 17.04
CA GLU A 419 -6.77 -29.59 16.09
C GLU A 419 -6.95 -30.76 15.10
N THR A 420 -7.94 -31.64 15.31
CA THR A 420 -8.14 -32.86 14.51
C THR A 420 -9.45 -32.86 13.72
N ILE A 421 -10.41 -32.00 14.09
CA ILE A 421 -11.71 -31.90 13.42
C ILE A 421 -11.70 -30.72 12.44
N ILE A 422 -11.71 -31.05 11.15
CA ILE A 422 -12.00 -30.07 10.08
C ILE A 422 -13.36 -29.43 10.39
N GLY A 423 -13.48 -28.10 10.35
CA GLY A 423 -14.65 -27.40 10.88
C GLY A 423 -14.43 -26.76 12.25
N PHE A 424 -13.37 -27.13 12.98
CA PHE A 424 -12.98 -26.54 14.28
C PHE A 424 -11.48 -26.17 14.38
N MET A 425 -10.77 -26.17 13.25
CA MET A 425 -9.30 -26.22 13.20
C MET A 425 -8.66 -24.93 12.63
N ASN A 426 -9.33 -24.21 11.73
CA ASN A 426 -8.77 -23.02 11.07
C ASN A 426 -9.43 -21.70 11.55
N ILE A 427 -8.88 -20.57 11.11
CA ILE A 427 -9.37 -19.26 11.49
C ILE A 427 -10.75 -18.95 10.90
N GLU A 428 -11.05 -19.45 9.70
CA GLU A 428 -12.36 -19.27 9.06
C GLU A 428 -13.48 -19.97 9.84
N ASP A 429 -13.20 -21.14 10.43
CA ASP A 429 -14.11 -21.89 11.30
C ASP A 429 -14.34 -21.16 12.63
N TYR A 430 -13.27 -20.65 13.25
CA TYR A 430 -13.36 -19.84 14.46
C TYR A 430 -14.18 -18.55 14.24
N LEU A 431 -13.88 -17.82 13.15
CA LEU A 431 -14.63 -16.63 12.73
C LEU A 431 -16.09 -16.97 12.39
N THR A 432 -16.36 -18.10 11.73
CA THR A 432 -17.73 -18.57 11.49
C THR A 432 -18.47 -18.75 12.81
N GLY A 433 -17.84 -19.40 13.81
CA GLY A 433 -18.43 -19.59 15.13
C GLY A 433 -18.71 -18.27 15.87
N LEU A 434 -17.78 -17.32 15.83
CA LEU A 434 -17.95 -15.99 16.44
C LEU A 434 -19.07 -15.19 15.78
N LEU A 435 -19.07 -15.09 14.45
CA LEU A 435 -20.12 -14.37 13.70
C LEU A 435 -21.49 -15.03 13.90
N TRP A 436 -21.55 -16.36 13.86
CA TRP A 436 -22.80 -17.10 14.07
C TRP A 436 -23.38 -16.83 15.46
N LYS A 437 -22.53 -16.83 16.50
CA LYS A 437 -22.95 -16.50 17.86
C LYS A 437 -23.39 -15.03 18.00
N ALA A 438 -22.62 -14.08 17.45
CA ALA A 438 -22.96 -12.65 17.51
C ALA A 438 -24.32 -12.37 16.85
N LEU A 439 -24.52 -12.89 15.63
CA LEU A 439 -25.79 -12.81 14.89
C LEU A 439 -26.95 -13.56 15.54
N MET A 440 -26.70 -14.37 16.57
CA MET A 440 -27.74 -15.09 17.31
C MET A 440 -28.16 -14.38 18.61
N GLN A 441 -27.58 -13.23 18.94
CA GLN A 441 -28.04 -12.40 20.07
C GLN A 441 -29.11 -11.39 19.63
N GLU A 442 -29.81 -10.82 20.61
CA GLU A 442 -30.78 -9.73 20.37
C GLU A 442 -30.05 -8.39 20.14
N ASN A 443 -28.86 -8.22 20.71
CA ASN A 443 -27.95 -7.08 20.56
C ASN A 443 -26.83 -7.35 19.54
N ALA A 444 -27.17 -7.93 18.38
CA ALA A 444 -26.18 -8.40 17.38
C ALA A 444 -25.15 -7.34 16.97
N ASP A 445 -25.51 -6.06 16.87
CA ASP A 445 -24.58 -4.96 16.55
C ASP A 445 -23.45 -4.83 17.58
N GLU A 446 -23.77 -4.90 18.88
CA GLU A 446 -22.78 -4.80 19.97
C GLU A 446 -21.83 -6.00 19.99
N GLU A 447 -22.37 -7.19 19.75
CA GLU A 447 -21.58 -8.43 19.68
C GLU A 447 -20.67 -8.45 18.44
N LEU A 448 -21.13 -7.93 17.29
CA LEU A 448 -20.28 -7.76 16.11
C LEU A 448 -19.15 -6.74 16.36
N ILE A 449 -19.41 -5.65 17.10
CA ILE A 449 -18.35 -4.73 17.57
C ILE A 449 -17.37 -5.46 18.51
N SER A 450 -17.87 -6.30 19.41
CA SER A 450 -17.06 -7.10 20.34
C SER A 450 -16.12 -8.05 19.58
N VAL A 451 -16.64 -8.78 18.59
CA VAL A 451 -15.87 -9.67 17.71
C VAL A 451 -14.83 -8.89 16.90
N ALA A 452 -15.17 -7.73 16.33
CA ALA A 452 -14.22 -6.89 15.60
C ALA A 452 -13.05 -6.43 16.49
N ASN A 453 -13.33 -5.99 17.73
CA ASN A 453 -12.30 -5.60 18.69
C ASN A 453 -11.42 -6.78 19.13
N LEU A 454 -11.99 -7.98 19.30
CA LEU A 454 -11.21 -9.18 19.63
C LEU A 454 -10.15 -9.50 18.56
N ILE A 455 -10.48 -9.36 17.27
CA ILE A 455 -9.53 -9.55 16.18
C ILE A 455 -8.41 -8.48 16.20
N GLN A 456 -8.72 -7.24 16.56
CA GLN A 456 -7.68 -6.20 16.77
C GLN A 456 -6.78 -6.50 17.97
N GLU A 457 -7.34 -7.02 19.06
CA GLU A 457 -6.60 -7.36 20.29
C GLU A 457 -5.59 -8.50 20.06
N PHE A 458 -5.90 -9.45 19.18
CA PHE A 458 -4.94 -10.44 18.69
C PHE A 458 -3.84 -9.81 17.82
N GLY A 459 -4.22 -8.96 16.85
CA GLY A 459 -3.29 -8.23 15.98
C GLY A 459 -2.51 -9.13 14.99
N PRO A 460 -1.76 -8.53 14.04
CA PRO A 460 -1.17 -9.26 12.91
C PRO A 460 -0.14 -10.32 13.31
N ALA A 461 0.52 -10.17 14.46
CA ALA A 461 1.51 -11.13 14.95
C ALA A 461 0.87 -12.47 15.39
N HIS A 462 -0.43 -12.49 15.70
CA HIS A 462 -1.15 -13.70 16.08
C HIS A 462 -1.54 -14.56 14.87
N PHE A 463 -1.90 -13.93 13.75
CA PHE A 463 -2.35 -14.59 12.52
C PHE A 463 -1.21 -14.80 11.51
N GLY A 464 0.05 -14.78 11.97
CA GLY A 464 1.19 -14.53 11.09
C GLY A 464 1.33 -15.54 9.95
N ASP A 465 1.59 -15.01 8.75
CA ASP A 465 2.57 -15.64 7.86
C ASP A 465 3.13 -14.61 6.88
N ASN A 466 4.46 -14.49 6.78
CA ASN A 466 5.10 -13.58 5.81
C ASN A 466 4.82 -14.03 4.37
N GLU A 467 4.60 -15.33 4.17
CA GLU A 467 4.31 -15.94 2.86
C GLU A 467 2.90 -15.57 2.34
N SER A 468 1.98 -15.15 3.23
CA SER A 468 0.60 -14.80 2.87
C SER A 468 0.44 -13.46 2.14
N GLY A 469 1.50 -12.64 2.05
CA GLY A 469 1.40 -11.26 1.54
C GLY A 469 0.47 -10.36 2.38
N GLY A 470 0.28 -10.66 3.66
CA GLY A 470 -0.60 -9.94 4.58
C GLY A 470 -2.03 -10.46 4.65
N TRP A 471 -2.40 -11.45 3.81
CA TRP A 471 -3.78 -11.95 3.75
C TRP A 471 -4.25 -12.67 5.02
N SER A 472 -3.35 -13.32 5.77
CA SER A 472 -3.72 -14.06 6.99
C SER A 472 -4.35 -13.17 8.08
N TYR A 473 -4.00 -11.88 8.13
CA TYR A 473 -4.66 -10.90 9.01
C TYR A 473 -5.71 -10.03 8.30
N ALA A 474 -5.51 -9.73 7.01
CA ALA A 474 -6.48 -8.95 6.25
C ALA A 474 -7.83 -9.67 6.06
N MET A 475 -7.85 -11.00 5.87
CA MET A 475 -9.10 -11.76 5.76
C MET A 475 -9.95 -11.71 7.05
N PRO A 476 -9.42 -11.97 8.26
CA PRO A 476 -10.14 -11.73 9.51
C PRO A 476 -10.72 -10.32 9.66
N LEU A 477 -9.97 -9.28 9.26
CA LEU A 477 -10.45 -7.90 9.27
C LEU A 477 -11.60 -7.68 8.27
N MET A 478 -11.49 -8.18 7.04
CA MET A 478 -12.55 -8.12 6.02
C MET A 478 -13.83 -8.85 6.48
N VAL A 479 -13.69 -10.04 7.06
CA VAL A 479 -14.78 -10.87 7.58
C VAL A 479 -15.51 -10.18 8.75
N THR A 480 -14.79 -9.41 9.56
CA THR A 480 -15.32 -8.61 10.67
C THR A 480 -15.65 -7.16 10.29
N GLN A 481 -15.72 -6.84 8.98
CA GLN A 481 -16.14 -5.54 8.42
C GLN A 481 -15.25 -4.35 8.81
N GLN A 482 -13.96 -4.61 8.99
CA GLN A 482 -12.92 -3.62 9.32
C GLN A 482 -12.11 -3.24 8.07
N TYR A 483 -12.83 -2.79 7.04
CA TYR A 483 -12.32 -2.67 5.68
C TYR A 483 -11.11 -1.72 5.56
N SER A 484 -11.16 -0.53 6.17
CA SER A 484 -10.09 0.46 6.09
C SER A 484 -8.81 -0.06 6.73
N GLN A 485 -8.93 -0.81 7.83
CA GLN A 485 -7.78 -1.45 8.49
C GLN A 485 -7.23 -2.61 7.65
N ALA A 486 -8.10 -3.43 7.03
CA ALA A 486 -7.68 -4.53 6.16
C ALA A 486 -6.87 -4.04 4.95
N LEU A 487 -7.38 -3.03 4.24
CA LEU A 487 -6.71 -2.43 3.08
C LEU A 487 -5.40 -1.75 3.47
N SER A 488 -5.40 -1.00 4.58
CA SER A 488 -4.18 -0.37 5.10
C SER A 488 -3.14 -1.40 5.54
N HIS A 489 -3.56 -2.56 6.06
CA HIS A 489 -2.63 -3.65 6.38
C HIS A 489 -2.01 -4.22 5.10
N LEU A 490 -2.82 -4.65 4.13
CA LEU A 490 -2.37 -5.22 2.85
C LEU A 490 -1.37 -4.33 2.11
N ALA A 491 -1.63 -3.02 2.06
CA ALA A 491 -0.73 -2.07 1.38
C ALA A 491 0.64 -1.92 2.07
N ASN A 492 0.69 -2.13 3.40
CA ASN A 492 1.93 -2.02 4.18
C ASN A 492 2.69 -3.35 4.28
N THR A 493 2.01 -4.51 4.25
CA THR A 493 2.65 -5.82 4.45
C THR A 493 2.81 -6.65 3.18
N GLY A 494 1.95 -6.50 2.17
CA GLY A 494 2.01 -7.26 0.92
C GLY A 494 2.94 -6.69 -0.15
N SER A 495 3.76 -5.67 0.17
CA SER A 495 4.61 -4.93 -0.78
C SER A 495 3.82 -4.36 -1.98
N SER A 496 4.46 -4.21 -3.14
CA SER A 496 3.88 -3.71 -4.40
C SER A 496 2.61 -4.46 -4.82
N MET A 497 2.56 -5.78 -4.59
CA MET A 497 1.40 -6.63 -4.86
C MET A 497 0.25 -6.37 -3.88
N GLY A 498 0.54 -6.19 -2.59
CA GLY A 498 -0.43 -5.82 -1.57
C GLY A 498 -1.01 -4.42 -1.81
N LEU A 499 -0.18 -3.44 -2.19
CA LEU A 499 -0.62 -2.11 -2.60
C LEU A 499 -1.54 -2.17 -3.83
N LEU A 500 -1.19 -2.96 -4.84
CA LEU A 500 -2.03 -3.20 -6.01
C LEU A 500 -3.39 -3.77 -5.59
N GLN A 501 -3.42 -4.85 -4.81
CA GLN A 501 -4.65 -5.52 -4.36
C GLN A 501 -5.52 -4.61 -3.49
N ALA A 502 -4.91 -3.92 -2.52
CA ALA A 502 -5.60 -2.97 -1.65
C ALA A 502 -6.20 -1.80 -2.43
N SER A 503 -5.49 -1.27 -3.44
CA SER A 503 -6.01 -0.18 -4.28
C SER A 503 -7.25 -0.59 -5.08
N HIS A 504 -7.27 -1.82 -5.59
CA HIS A 504 -8.42 -2.35 -6.33
C HIS A 504 -9.62 -2.65 -5.43
N LEU A 505 -9.38 -3.29 -4.29
CA LEU A 505 -10.45 -3.55 -3.32
C LEU A 505 -11.00 -2.25 -2.75
N GLY A 506 -10.14 -1.28 -2.43
CA GLY A 506 -10.55 0.06 -1.99
C GLY A 506 -11.40 0.79 -3.03
N LEU A 507 -11.00 0.76 -4.30
CA LEU A 507 -11.81 1.32 -5.40
C LEU A 507 -13.17 0.61 -5.54
N ILE A 508 -13.21 -0.72 -5.50
CA ILE A 508 -14.47 -1.48 -5.60
C ILE A 508 -15.36 -1.17 -4.38
N LEU A 509 -14.85 -1.25 -3.15
CA LEU A 509 -15.62 -1.00 -1.94
C LEU A 509 -16.16 0.43 -1.86
N SER A 510 -15.35 1.42 -2.22
CA SER A 510 -15.75 2.83 -2.26
C SER A 510 -16.81 3.09 -3.34
N THR A 511 -16.61 2.60 -4.58
CA THR A 511 -17.62 2.72 -5.65
C THR A 511 -18.94 1.98 -5.35
N CYS A 512 -18.94 1.03 -4.42
CA CYS A 512 -20.13 0.31 -3.95
C CYS A 512 -20.84 0.94 -2.75
N GLY A 513 -20.31 2.04 -2.18
CA GLY A 513 -20.90 2.69 -1.01
C GLY A 513 -20.71 1.92 0.31
N VAL A 514 -19.68 1.08 0.42
CA VAL A 514 -19.42 0.28 1.65
C VAL A 514 -18.83 1.14 2.79
N TYR A 515 -18.49 2.40 2.53
CA TYR A 515 -17.79 3.29 3.47
C TYR A 515 -18.60 3.67 4.72
N ASP A 516 -19.95 3.74 4.65
CA ASP A 516 -20.80 4.07 5.80
C ASP A 516 -21.02 2.87 6.77
N LEU A 517 -20.42 1.72 6.46
CA LEU A 517 -20.73 0.41 7.06
C LEU A 517 -19.55 -0.21 7.83
N GLU A 518 -18.46 0.53 7.99
CA GLU A 518 -17.29 0.05 8.75
C GLU A 518 -17.59 0.00 10.26
N MET A 519 -17.25 -1.14 10.87
CA MET A 519 -17.54 -1.38 12.29
C MET A 519 -16.66 -0.49 13.20
N PRO A 520 -17.22 0.17 14.22
CA PRO A 520 -16.47 1.07 15.09
C PRO A 520 -15.29 0.39 15.82
N SER A 521 -14.07 0.78 15.46
CA SER A 521 -12.83 0.34 16.16
C SER A 521 -12.61 1.11 17.46
N ARG A 522 -12.23 0.40 18.54
CA ARG A 522 -11.79 1.01 19.83
C ARG A 522 -10.56 1.91 19.72
N SER A 523 -9.79 1.86 18.62
CA SER A 523 -8.50 2.54 18.51
C SER A 523 -8.54 3.99 18.02
N THR A 524 -9.69 4.47 17.52
CA THR A 524 -9.82 5.84 17.01
C THR A 524 -10.61 6.73 17.96
N ASN A 525 -9.97 7.81 18.44
CA ASN A 525 -10.69 8.99 18.92
C ASN A 525 -11.67 9.44 17.83
N ALA A 526 -12.82 10.01 18.20
CA ALA A 526 -13.86 10.39 17.23
C ALA A 526 -13.35 11.30 16.09
N ASP A 527 -12.33 12.12 16.37
CA ASP A 527 -11.68 13.03 15.41
C ASP A 527 -10.62 12.38 14.49
N GLN A 528 -10.35 11.07 14.63
CA GLN A 528 -9.30 10.34 13.88
C GLN A 528 -9.84 9.15 13.08
N ARG A 529 -11.15 9.07 12.85
CA ARG A 529 -11.73 8.12 11.90
C ARG A 529 -11.43 8.59 10.47
N HIS A 530 -10.37 8.05 9.88
CA HIS A 530 -10.21 8.12 8.42
C HIS A 530 -11.34 7.34 7.77
N SER A 531 -12.05 7.96 6.85
CA SER A 531 -13.08 7.26 6.09
C SER A 531 -12.44 6.21 5.16
N LEU A 532 -13.20 5.19 4.78
CA LEU A 532 -12.76 4.24 3.76
C LEU A 532 -12.40 4.95 2.44
N ASP A 533 -13.06 6.08 2.13
CA ASP A 533 -12.73 6.94 1.00
C ASP A 533 -11.39 7.67 1.15
N ASP A 534 -10.99 8.09 2.36
CA ASP A 534 -9.67 8.68 2.61
C ASP A 534 -8.54 7.66 2.42
N VAL A 535 -8.78 6.43 2.84
CA VAL A 535 -7.87 5.28 2.67
C VAL A 535 -7.81 4.87 1.20
N ALA A 536 -8.96 4.67 0.54
CA ALA A 536 -9.02 4.35 -0.89
C ALA A 536 -8.35 5.44 -1.74
N ALA A 537 -8.55 6.72 -1.41
CA ALA A 537 -7.86 7.82 -2.07
C ALA A 537 -6.35 7.80 -1.83
N ALA A 538 -5.88 7.49 -0.62
CA ALA A 538 -4.45 7.37 -0.32
C ALA A 538 -3.80 6.20 -1.08
N LEU A 539 -4.50 5.06 -1.17
CA LEU A 539 -4.07 3.89 -1.93
C LEU A 539 -3.99 4.19 -3.43
N MET A 540 -5.00 4.85 -4.00
CA MET A 540 -5.00 5.28 -5.40
C MET A 540 -3.88 6.28 -5.70
N THR A 541 -3.56 7.22 -4.79
CA THR A 541 -2.40 8.10 -4.93
C THR A 541 -1.09 7.30 -4.91
N ALA A 542 -0.88 6.46 -3.90
CA ALA A 542 0.35 5.68 -3.75
C ALA A 542 0.57 4.70 -4.91
N TYR A 543 -0.48 4.03 -5.38
CA TYR A 543 -0.39 3.13 -6.53
C TYR A 543 -0.23 3.89 -7.86
N GLY A 544 -0.90 5.03 -8.03
CA GLY A 544 -0.68 5.94 -9.15
C GLY A 544 0.79 6.36 -9.27
N ASP A 545 1.44 6.68 -8.14
CA ASP A 545 2.87 6.99 -8.09
C ASP A 545 3.78 5.84 -8.54
N THR A 546 3.40 4.58 -8.27
CA THR A 546 4.15 3.42 -8.78
C THR A 546 3.97 3.21 -10.29
N LEU A 547 2.76 3.45 -10.81
CA LEU A 547 2.45 3.31 -12.25
C LEU A 547 3.15 4.34 -13.13
N VAL A 548 3.44 5.54 -12.60
CA VAL A 548 4.25 6.55 -13.30
C VAL A 548 5.67 6.04 -13.60
N MET A 549 6.19 5.11 -12.79
CA MET A 549 7.52 4.53 -12.97
C MET A 549 7.54 3.32 -13.93
N ASP A 550 6.38 2.77 -14.32
CA ASP A 550 6.27 1.65 -15.25
C ASP A 550 6.21 2.15 -16.71
N PRO A 551 7.21 1.83 -17.57
CA PRO A 551 7.21 2.21 -18.98
C PRO A 551 6.02 1.67 -19.80
N ALA A 552 5.32 0.63 -19.34
CA ALA A 552 4.20 0.03 -20.04
C ALA A 552 2.87 0.78 -19.82
N THR A 553 2.71 1.50 -18.70
CA THR A 553 1.49 2.22 -18.36
C THR A 553 1.65 3.73 -18.23
N GLY A 554 2.81 4.20 -17.76
CA GLY A 554 3.15 5.61 -17.60
C GLY A 554 2.08 6.46 -16.91
N ALA A 555 1.98 7.73 -17.31
CA ALA A 555 1.00 8.66 -16.73
C ALA A 555 -0.46 8.30 -17.06
N LEU A 556 -0.71 7.65 -18.20
CA LEU A 556 -2.06 7.25 -18.62
C LEU A 556 -2.66 6.17 -17.69
N GLY A 557 -1.83 5.23 -17.23
CA GLY A 557 -2.24 4.26 -16.22
C GLY A 557 -2.56 4.92 -14.89
N ALA A 558 -1.67 5.79 -14.40
CA ALA A 558 -1.87 6.53 -13.15
C ALA A 558 -3.14 7.40 -13.17
N LEU A 559 -3.41 8.09 -14.28
CA LEU A 559 -4.59 8.94 -14.44
C LEU A 559 -5.91 8.16 -14.20
N GLU A 560 -6.00 6.91 -14.65
CA GLU A 560 -7.22 6.11 -14.49
C GLU A 560 -7.54 5.82 -13.01
N TYR A 561 -6.54 5.73 -12.13
CA TYR A 561 -6.77 5.61 -10.68
C TYR A 561 -7.06 6.98 -10.05
N LEU A 562 -6.22 7.99 -10.32
CA LEU A 562 -6.36 9.31 -9.70
C LEU A 562 -7.68 10.01 -10.05
N ALA A 563 -8.17 9.84 -11.28
CA ALA A 563 -9.46 10.37 -11.72
C ALA A 563 -10.68 9.73 -11.04
N ARG A 564 -10.50 8.55 -10.41
CA ARG A 564 -11.57 7.80 -9.70
C ARG A 564 -11.51 7.95 -8.18
N ILE A 565 -10.65 8.82 -7.66
CA ILE A 565 -10.65 9.21 -6.24
C ILE A 565 -12.03 9.82 -5.89
N PRO A 566 -12.74 9.33 -4.84
CA PRO A 566 -14.13 9.72 -4.57
C PRO A 566 -14.30 11.23 -4.32
N SER A 567 -13.36 11.82 -3.57
CA SER A 567 -13.30 13.25 -3.36
C SER A 567 -12.79 13.96 -4.62
N LYS A 568 -13.70 14.57 -5.38
CA LYS A 568 -13.35 15.39 -6.58
C LYS A 568 -12.30 16.46 -6.31
N VAL A 569 -12.24 17.02 -5.10
CA VAL A 569 -11.23 18.01 -4.71
C VAL A 569 -9.85 17.36 -4.63
N ARG A 570 -9.76 16.19 -3.99
CA ARG A 570 -8.50 15.43 -3.88
C ARG A 570 -8.08 14.87 -5.23
N ALA A 571 -9.02 14.25 -5.98
CA ALA A 571 -8.81 13.78 -7.35
C ALA A 571 -8.18 14.86 -8.23
N ARG A 572 -8.73 16.09 -8.21
CA ARG A 572 -8.17 17.19 -9.00
C ARG A 572 -6.74 17.55 -8.58
N LYS A 573 -6.48 17.70 -7.27
CA LYS A 573 -5.15 18.03 -6.77
C LYS A 573 -4.10 16.98 -7.14
N GLU A 574 -4.41 15.69 -7.02
CA GLU A 574 -3.48 14.62 -7.38
C GLU A 574 -3.26 14.52 -8.90
N VAL A 575 -4.30 14.74 -9.72
CA VAL A 575 -4.15 14.85 -11.19
C VAL A 575 -3.31 16.07 -11.58
N ALA A 576 -3.48 17.21 -10.92
CA ALA A 576 -2.66 18.39 -11.16
C ALA A 576 -1.18 18.15 -10.80
N ALA A 577 -0.91 17.38 -9.74
CA ALA A 577 0.43 16.92 -9.38
C ALA A 577 1.00 15.91 -10.39
N LEU A 578 0.20 14.97 -10.90
CA LEU A 578 0.60 14.02 -11.95
C LEU A 578 1.10 14.75 -13.21
N ILE A 579 0.33 15.72 -13.72
CA ILE A 579 0.71 16.51 -14.91
C ILE A 579 2.05 17.24 -14.67
N ALA A 580 2.22 17.83 -13.49
CA ALA A 580 3.45 18.54 -13.12
C ALA A 580 4.66 17.60 -12.90
N LYS A 581 4.44 16.35 -12.49
CA LYS A 581 5.47 15.35 -12.21
C LYS A 581 5.97 14.65 -13.47
N THR A 582 5.08 14.37 -14.45
CA THR A 582 5.43 13.59 -15.64
C THR A 582 5.85 14.46 -16.83
N GLY A 583 5.28 15.65 -16.98
CA GLY A 583 5.50 16.48 -18.16
C GLY A 583 4.85 15.95 -19.44
N GLU A 584 4.10 14.84 -19.39
CA GLU A 584 3.41 14.20 -20.53
C GLU A 584 2.11 14.94 -20.90
N ILE A 585 2.19 16.26 -20.95
CA ILE A 585 1.04 17.17 -21.07
C ILE A 585 0.23 16.86 -22.33
N GLU A 586 0.88 16.64 -23.49
CA GLU A 586 0.16 16.41 -24.75
C GLU A 586 -0.70 15.14 -24.76
N GLN A 587 -0.28 14.07 -24.06
CA GLN A 587 -1.04 12.81 -24.00
C GLN A 587 -2.19 12.86 -22.98
N LEU A 588 -1.94 13.50 -21.84
CA LEU A 588 -2.92 13.64 -20.76
C LEU A 588 -3.99 14.68 -21.13
N VAL A 589 -3.55 15.86 -21.58
CA VAL A 589 -4.33 17.10 -21.69
C VAL A 589 -4.77 17.38 -23.14
N GLY A 590 -4.01 16.91 -24.12
CA GLY A 590 -4.22 17.21 -25.54
C GLY A 590 -3.30 18.32 -26.07
N GLN A 591 -3.62 18.79 -27.28
CA GLN A 591 -2.82 19.78 -28.01
C GLN A 591 -3.64 21.05 -28.30
N ILE A 592 -2.97 22.11 -28.76
CA ILE A 592 -3.61 23.34 -29.27
C ILE A 592 -3.68 23.29 -30.80
N ASP A 593 -4.81 23.71 -31.36
CA ASP A 593 -5.00 23.86 -32.81
C ASP A 593 -4.35 25.15 -33.36
N ARG A 594 -4.66 25.53 -34.61
CA ARG A 594 -4.07 26.73 -35.23
C ARG A 594 -4.75 28.02 -34.77
N GLU A 595 -5.93 27.88 -34.20
CA GLU A 595 -6.84 28.92 -33.77
C GLU A 595 -6.60 29.29 -32.29
N GLY A 596 -5.89 28.44 -31.54
CA GLY A 596 -5.51 28.63 -30.14
C GLY A 596 -6.38 27.86 -29.14
N ILE A 597 -7.23 26.96 -29.62
CA ILE A 597 -8.21 26.19 -28.84
C ILE A 597 -7.61 24.81 -28.52
N ARG A 598 -7.87 24.29 -27.32
CA ARG A 598 -7.45 22.94 -26.92
C ARG A 598 -8.31 21.88 -27.61
N VAL A 599 -7.68 20.90 -28.23
CA VAL A 599 -8.32 19.77 -28.91
C VAL A 599 -7.77 18.43 -28.41
N GLY A 600 -8.68 17.54 -28.04
CA GLY A 600 -8.38 16.20 -27.54
C GLY A 600 -7.75 16.19 -26.15
N GLY A 601 -7.45 14.99 -25.65
CA GLY A 601 -6.89 14.74 -24.32
C GLY A 601 -7.54 13.51 -23.67
N THR A 602 -6.79 12.81 -22.83
CA THR A 602 -7.35 11.69 -22.05
C THR A 602 -8.19 12.21 -20.86
N LEU A 603 -7.86 13.41 -20.34
CA LEU A 603 -8.63 14.08 -19.29
C LEU A 603 -10.09 14.38 -19.67
N ASP A 604 -10.39 14.56 -20.96
CA ASP A 604 -11.76 14.80 -21.45
C ASP A 604 -12.70 13.61 -21.20
N MET A 605 -12.16 12.42 -20.94
CA MET A 605 -12.95 11.25 -20.55
C MET A 605 -13.39 11.27 -19.08
N HIS A 606 -12.83 12.16 -18.27
CA HIS A 606 -12.99 12.15 -16.81
C HIS A 606 -13.43 13.49 -16.20
N PHE A 607 -13.08 14.62 -16.82
CA PHE A 607 -13.30 15.96 -16.29
C PHE A 607 -14.00 16.87 -17.30
N THR A 608 -14.72 17.89 -16.80
CA THR A 608 -15.30 18.91 -17.67
C THR A 608 -14.22 19.87 -18.19
N ALA A 609 -14.44 20.53 -19.33
CA ALA A 609 -13.50 21.52 -19.86
C ALA A 609 -13.16 22.63 -18.83
N THR A 610 -14.13 23.02 -17.99
CA THR A 610 -13.94 23.96 -16.88
C THR A 610 -13.03 23.39 -15.79
N ASP A 611 -13.25 22.14 -15.37
CA ASP A 611 -12.37 21.47 -14.40
C ASP A 611 -10.94 21.33 -14.94
N ILE A 612 -10.78 21.01 -16.23
CA ILE A 612 -9.48 20.91 -16.90
C ILE A 612 -8.75 22.26 -16.91
N SER A 613 -9.45 23.38 -17.18
CA SER A 613 -8.85 24.72 -17.08
C SER A 613 -8.32 25.03 -15.67
N PHE A 614 -9.06 24.66 -14.62
CA PHE A 614 -8.60 24.81 -13.23
C PHE A 614 -7.43 23.88 -12.87
N LEU A 615 -7.48 22.62 -13.30
CA LEU A 615 -6.40 21.64 -13.13
C LEU A 615 -5.07 22.15 -13.67
N LEU A 616 -5.10 22.68 -14.89
CA LEU A 616 -3.91 23.18 -15.59
C LEU A 616 -3.34 24.46 -14.96
N ASP A 617 -4.21 25.33 -14.44
CA ASP A 617 -3.80 26.52 -13.68
C ASP A 617 -3.08 26.11 -12.38
N GLU A 618 -3.58 25.09 -11.67
CA GLU A 618 -2.92 24.52 -10.48
C GLU A 618 -1.59 23.82 -10.84
N SER A 619 -1.55 22.99 -11.90
CA SER A 619 -0.30 22.38 -12.40
C SER A 619 0.75 23.42 -12.79
N ALA A 620 0.37 24.49 -13.49
CA ALA A 620 1.26 25.58 -13.84
C ALA A 620 1.77 26.32 -12.59
N GLY A 621 0.91 26.50 -11.57
CA GLY A 621 1.29 27.03 -10.26
C GLY A 621 2.27 26.14 -9.47
N ILE A 622 2.28 24.82 -9.69
CA ILE A 622 3.28 23.90 -9.14
C ILE A 622 4.60 24.04 -9.93
N LEU A 623 4.54 23.97 -11.26
CA LEU A 623 5.71 24.01 -12.14
C LEU A 623 6.48 25.33 -12.07
N THR A 624 5.80 26.46 -11.89
CA THR A 624 6.42 27.80 -11.77
C THR A 624 7.13 28.07 -10.44
N ARG A 625 7.13 27.12 -9.49
CA ARG A 625 7.89 27.23 -8.23
C ARG A 625 9.40 27.11 -8.45
N ASP A 626 9.84 26.23 -9.35
CA ASP A 626 11.23 26.10 -9.77
C ASP A 626 11.43 26.76 -11.15
N ARG A 627 11.63 28.08 -11.13
CA ARG A 627 11.89 28.87 -12.33
C ARG A 627 13.27 28.62 -12.95
N SER A 628 14.16 27.94 -12.24
CA SER A 628 15.50 27.58 -12.69
C SER A 628 15.46 26.50 -13.77
N ASN A 629 14.48 25.59 -13.68
CA ASN A 629 14.31 24.51 -14.64
C ASN A 629 13.50 24.97 -15.87
N ARG A 630 14.21 25.20 -16.98
CA ARG A 630 13.65 25.57 -18.29
C ARG A 630 12.57 24.62 -18.80
N GLN A 631 12.66 23.32 -18.51
CA GLN A 631 11.63 22.36 -18.89
C GLN A 631 10.33 22.61 -18.11
N ASN A 632 10.42 22.76 -16.79
CA ASN A 632 9.26 23.04 -15.94
C ASN A 632 8.56 24.34 -16.34
N VAL A 633 9.33 25.39 -16.63
CA VAL A 633 8.80 26.69 -17.09
C VAL A 633 8.10 26.57 -18.45
N GLY A 634 8.65 25.78 -19.38
CA GLY A 634 8.02 25.50 -20.69
C GLY A 634 6.72 24.71 -20.54
N SER A 635 6.73 23.68 -19.70
CA SER A 635 5.56 22.90 -19.32
C SER A 635 4.48 23.79 -18.67
N ALA A 636 4.86 24.74 -17.80
CA ALA A 636 3.91 25.68 -17.20
C ALA A 636 3.26 26.62 -18.23
N ALA A 637 4.05 27.15 -19.17
CA ALA A 637 3.53 27.96 -20.26
C ALA A 637 2.54 27.17 -21.14
N MET A 638 2.84 25.90 -21.42
CA MET A 638 1.94 24.99 -22.14
C MET A 638 0.64 24.74 -21.36
N CYS A 639 0.72 24.49 -20.04
CA CYS A 639 -0.46 24.33 -19.18
C CYS A 639 -1.35 25.58 -19.20
N TYR A 640 -0.80 26.79 -19.03
CA TYR A 640 -1.60 28.03 -19.14
C TYR A 640 -2.22 28.22 -20.53
N LEU A 641 -1.52 27.83 -21.59
CA LEU A 641 -2.02 27.92 -22.96
C LEU A 641 -3.21 26.96 -23.20
N LEU A 642 -3.07 25.70 -22.79
CA LEU A 642 -4.13 24.68 -22.82
C LEU A 642 -5.32 25.02 -21.90
N ALA A 643 -5.09 25.79 -20.83
CA ALA A 643 -6.13 26.24 -19.91
C ALA A 643 -6.96 27.43 -20.44
N GLY A 644 -6.58 28.05 -21.56
CA GLY A 644 -7.15 29.32 -22.03
C GLY A 644 -6.71 30.54 -21.21
N ARG A 645 -5.65 30.41 -20.38
CA ARG A 645 -5.11 31.47 -19.52
C ARG A 645 -4.04 32.28 -20.24
N TYR A 646 -4.37 32.80 -21.42
CA TYR A 646 -3.41 33.47 -22.32
C TYR A 646 -2.69 34.69 -21.69
N ALA A 647 -3.35 35.41 -20.79
CA ALA A 647 -2.72 36.49 -20.02
C ALA A 647 -1.57 35.98 -19.15
N ASN A 648 -1.72 34.82 -18.48
CA ASN A 648 -0.68 34.21 -17.65
C ASN A 648 0.50 33.72 -18.52
N VAL A 649 0.24 33.24 -19.74
CA VAL A 649 1.29 32.90 -20.72
C VAL A 649 2.13 34.14 -21.05
N LEU A 650 1.49 35.26 -21.38
CA LEU A 650 2.20 36.52 -21.69
C LEU A 650 2.92 37.11 -20.48
N GLU A 651 2.33 37.07 -19.29
CA GLU A 651 2.98 37.53 -18.06
C GLU A 651 4.23 36.67 -17.73
N LEU A 652 4.16 35.36 -17.93
CA LEU A 652 5.30 34.45 -17.77
C LEU A 652 6.39 34.70 -18.84
N LEU A 653 6.03 34.76 -20.13
CA LEU A 653 6.98 35.03 -21.21
C LEU A 653 7.65 36.39 -21.04
N ASN A 654 6.91 37.45 -20.72
CA ASN A 654 7.45 38.79 -20.48
C ASN A 654 8.46 38.80 -19.31
N GLN A 655 8.21 38.03 -18.24
CA GLN A 655 9.16 37.87 -17.14
C GLN A 655 10.45 37.14 -17.59
N LEU A 656 10.35 36.16 -18.47
CA LEU A 656 11.48 35.37 -18.98
C LEU A 656 12.33 36.09 -20.03
N ILE A 657 11.71 36.96 -20.85
CA ILE A 657 12.43 37.78 -21.84
C ILE A 657 12.85 39.16 -21.29
N SER A 658 12.57 39.45 -20.02
CA SER A 658 12.93 40.73 -19.40
C SER A 658 14.46 40.95 -19.47
N PRO A 659 14.97 41.97 -20.20
CA PRO A 659 16.40 42.14 -20.43
C PRO A 659 17.25 42.18 -19.15
N ALA A 660 18.01 41.12 -18.92
CA ALA A 660 19.13 41.08 -17.98
C ALA A 660 20.45 41.44 -18.69
N ARG A 661 21.48 41.82 -17.94
CA ARG A 661 22.81 42.12 -18.51
C ARG A 661 23.50 40.85 -19.02
N GLY A 662 23.38 40.64 -20.33
CA GLY A 662 24.05 39.55 -21.05
C GLY A 662 23.04 38.69 -21.82
N LEU A 663 23.42 38.24 -23.01
CA LEU A 663 22.67 37.21 -23.73
C LEU A 663 23.20 35.85 -23.26
N ASP A 664 22.34 35.04 -22.63
CA ASP A 664 22.59 33.63 -22.42
C ASP A 664 21.69 32.77 -23.34
N ASP A 665 22.01 31.49 -23.46
CA ASP A 665 21.28 30.55 -24.34
C ASP A 665 19.82 30.33 -23.91
N ASN A 666 19.47 30.66 -22.67
CA ASN A 666 18.11 30.53 -22.15
C ASN A 666 17.25 31.75 -22.53
N LEU A 667 17.78 32.97 -22.38
CA LEU A 667 17.14 34.20 -22.82
C LEU A 667 16.93 34.19 -24.34
N LEU A 668 17.94 33.78 -25.11
CA LEU A 668 17.81 33.61 -26.57
C LEU A 668 16.68 32.63 -26.94
N PHE A 669 16.58 31.50 -26.25
CA PHE A 669 15.46 30.56 -26.44
C PHE A 669 14.11 31.20 -26.11
N TRP A 670 13.97 31.86 -24.95
CA TRP A 670 12.69 32.47 -24.56
C TRP A 670 12.27 33.62 -25.48
N ILE A 671 13.23 34.39 -26.00
CA ILE A 671 12.99 35.38 -27.07
C ILE A 671 12.43 34.69 -28.32
N GLN A 672 13.02 33.56 -28.74
CA GLN A 672 12.54 32.81 -29.91
C GLN A 672 11.14 32.20 -29.68
N GLN A 673 10.88 31.64 -28.50
CA GLN A 673 9.54 31.13 -28.15
C GLN A 673 8.50 32.25 -28.11
N THR A 674 8.85 33.41 -27.55
CA THR A 674 7.93 34.55 -27.50
C THR A 674 7.64 35.10 -28.90
N LYS A 675 8.65 35.18 -29.80
CA LYS A 675 8.41 35.53 -31.21
C LYS A 675 7.46 34.54 -31.90
N SER A 676 7.73 33.24 -31.77
CA SER A 676 6.86 32.17 -32.28
C SER A 676 5.42 32.30 -31.76
N PHE A 677 5.24 32.71 -30.51
CA PHE A 677 3.91 32.96 -29.94
C PHE A 677 3.19 34.15 -30.62
N HIS A 678 3.88 35.27 -30.86
CA HIS A 678 3.31 36.40 -31.62
C HIS A 678 2.99 36.01 -33.06
N ASP A 679 3.94 35.40 -33.78
CA ASP A 679 3.82 35.00 -35.19
C ASP A 679 2.65 34.03 -35.44
N ASN A 680 2.38 33.14 -34.47
CA ASN A 680 1.32 32.13 -34.57
C ASN A 680 -0.06 32.67 -34.13
N TYR A 681 -0.13 33.39 -33.00
CA TYR A 681 -1.41 33.69 -32.34
C TYR A 681 -1.80 35.17 -32.26
N LEU A 682 -0.86 36.12 -32.28
CA LEU A 682 -1.16 37.55 -32.02
C LEU A 682 -1.08 38.45 -33.24
N ASP A 683 -0.29 38.07 -34.25
CA ASP A 683 -0.18 38.80 -35.53
C ASP A 683 -1.25 38.37 -36.55
N LYS A 684 -2.13 37.42 -36.16
CA LYS A 684 -3.29 36.94 -36.92
C LYS A 684 -4.54 37.04 -36.03
N PRO A 685 -5.75 37.21 -36.60
CA PRO A 685 -6.99 37.08 -35.83
C PRO A 685 -7.15 35.60 -35.43
N THR A 686 -6.83 35.29 -34.18
CA THR A 686 -7.02 33.97 -33.56
C THR A 686 -7.80 34.14 -32.25
N HIS A 687 -8.32 33.03 -31.71
CA HIS A 687 -9.08 33.03 -30.47
C HIS A 687 -8.28 33.60 -29.28
N VAL A 688 -6.95 33.39 -29.29
CA VAL A 688 -6.02 33.96 -28.29
C VAL A 688 -6.07 35.49 -28.27
N GLY A 689 -6.11 36.12 -29.45
CA GLY A 689 -6.18 37.58 -29.59
C GLY A 689 -7.52 38.14 -29.12
N GLU A 690 -8.62 37.49 -29.52
CA GLU A 690 -9.99 37.85 -29.11
C GLU A 690 -10.15 37.82 -27.59
N VAL A 691 -9.78 36.70 -26.95
CA VAL A 691 -9.88 36.55 -25.49
C VAL A 691 -9.01 37.55 -24.71
N LEU A 692 -7.84 37.93 -25.25
CA LEU A 692 -7.00 38.97 -24.65
C LEU A 692 -7.57 40.38 -24.82
N GLU A 693 -8.34 40.64 -25.88
CA GLU A 693 -9.09 41.88 -26.08
C GLU A 693 -10.30 41.96 -25.14
N GLU A 694 -11.11 40.88 -25.05
CA GLU A 694 -12.25 40.78 -24.13
C GLU A 694 -11.84 40.95 -22.65
N GLN A 695 -10.68 40.41 -22.27
CA GLN A 695 -10.12 40.57 -20.92
C GLN A 695 -9.46 41.94 -20.68
N GLY A 696 -9.40 42.83 -21.69
CA GLY A 696 -8.75 44.14 -21.59
C GLY A 696 -7.23 44.07 -21.38
N LYS A 697 -6.59 42.93 -21.70
CA LYS A 697 -5.18 42.63 -21.39
C LYS A 697 -4.19 43.05 -22.51
N GLN A 698 -4.66 43.85 -23.47
CA GLN A 698 -3.88 44.38 -24.61
C GLN A 698 -2.55 45.06 -24.22
N GLY A 699 -2.45 45.66 -23.03
CA GLY A 699 -1.19 46.21 -22.49
C GLY A 699 -0.05 45.19 -22.33
N LEU A 700 -0.37 43.91 -22.08
CA LEU A 700 0.63 42.83 -22.00
C LEU A 700 1.27 42.52 -23.36
N ILE A 701 0.48 42.62 -24.44
CA ILE A 701 0.95 42.43 -25.82
C ILE A 701 1.91 43.55 -26.20
N GLN A 702 1.56 44.80 -25.86
CA GLN A 702 2.43 45.97 -26.08
C GLN A 702 3.74 45.83 -25.28
N THR A 703 3.66 45.45 -24.01
CA THR A 703 4.83 45.16 -23.16
C THR A 703 5.73 44.09 -23.80
N SER A 704 5.15 43.00 -24.29
CA SER A 704 5.87 41.91 -24.95
C SER A 704 6.61 42.40 -26.21
N ARG A 705 5.96 43.18 -27.08
CA ARG A 705 6.57 43.76 -28.28
C ARG A 705 7.71 44.73 -27.93
N ILE A 706 7.56 45.55 -26.89
CA ILE A 706 8.63 46.44 -26.41
C ILE A 706 9.83 45.62 -25.91
N LEU A 707 9.61 44.59 -25.10
CA LEU A 707 10.69 43.73 -24.57
C LEU A 707 11.43 42.97 -25.69
N LEU A 708 10.73 42.49 -26.72
CA LEU A 708 11.34 41.83 -27.88
C LEU A 708 12.27 42.77 -28.67
N GLU A 709 11.84 44.01 -28.92
CA GLU A 709 12.65 45.02 -29.61
C GLU A 709 13.78 45.57 -28.72
N LEU A 710 13.59 45.65 -27.40
CA LEU A 710 14.66 46.00 -26.46
C LEU A 710 15.77 44.92 -26.44
N ASN A 711 15.43 43.63 -26.49
CA ASN A 711 16.43 42.58 -26.62
C ASN A 711 17.21 42.67 -27.95
N ASN A 712 16.51 42.99 -29.05
CA ASN A 712 17.15 43.28 -30.35
C ASN A 712 18.13 44.48 -30.24
N PHE A 713 17.71 45.57 -29.58
CA PHE A 713 18.57 46.72 -29.30
C PHE A 713 19.83 46.36 -28.50
N PHE A 714 19.71 45.60 -27.40
CA PHE A 714 20.88 45.18 -26.61
C PHE A 714 21.82 44.26 -27.40
N HIS A 715 21.29 43.36 -28.25
CA HIS A 715 22.08 42.56 -29.18
C HIS A 715 22.88 43.45 -30.15
N LYS A 716 22.26 44.49 -30.72
CA LYS A 716 22.95 45.42 -31.63
C LYS A 716 24.05 46.24 -30.96
N ILE A 717 23.89 46.59 -29.67
CA ILE A 717 24.94 47.22 -28.88
C ILE A 717 26.12 46.27 -28.66
N GLN A 718 25.85 45.01 -28.30
CA GLN A 718 26.91 44.00 -28.14
C GLN A 718 27.66 43.74 -29.46
N GLU A 719 26.97 43.73 -30.60
CA GLU A 719 27.57 43.71 -31.95
C GLU A 719 28.31 45.00 -32.35
N LYS A 720 28.28 46.06 -31.52
CA LYS A 720 28.81 47.41 -31.82
C LYS A 720 28.16 48.10 -33.04
N ARG A 721 26.93 47.71 -33.39
CA ARG A 721 26.13 48.27 -34.50
C ARG A 721 25.24 49.40 -34.02
N PHE A 722 25.87 50.44 -33.48
CA PHE A 722 25.21 51.54 -32.78
C PHE A 722 24.16 52.29 -33.63
N ASN A 723 24.36 52.43 -34.94
CA ASN A 723 23.39 53.08 -35.84
C ASN A 723 22.04 52.31 -35.93
N GLU A 724 22.10 50.99 -36.00
CA GLU A 724 20.90 50.13 -36.02
C GLU A 724 20.23 50.12 -34.64
N ALA A 725 21.01 50.05 -33.56
CA ALA A 725 20.53 50.16 -32.19
C ALA A 725 19.74 51.47 -31.97
N MET A 726 20.28 52.60 -32.44
CA MET A 726 19.61 53.90 -32.29
C MET A 726 18.29 53.98 -33.08
N THR A 727 18.23 53.34 -34.27
CA THR A 727 16.99 53.28 -35.06
C THR A 727 15.89 52.51 -34.32
N ILE A 728 16.24 51.42 -33.62
CA ILE A 728 15.29 50.64 -32.81
C ILE A 728 14.73 51.46 -31.65
N VAL A 729 15.58 52.18 -30.89
CA VAL A 729 15.10 52.98 -29.75
C VAL A 729 14.29 54.19 -30.19
N SER A 730 14.64 54.87 -31.28
CA SER A 730 13.80 55.94 -31.85
C SER A 730 12.44 55.40 -32.32
N LYS A 731 12.38 54.20 -32.92
CA LYS A 731 11.12 53.53 -33.29
C LYS A 731 10.26 53.20 -32.06
N LEU A 732 10.89 52.78 -30.95
CA LEU A 732 10.18 52.51 -29.69
C LEU A 732 9.71 53.77 -28.96
N GLY A 733 10.24 54.95 -29.31
CA GLY A 733 9.82 56.23 -28.73
C GLY A 733 10.04 56.34 -27.21
N LEU A 734 10.99 55.58 -26.65
CA LEU A 734 11.25 55.52 -25.20
C LEU A 734 12.11 56.68 -24.68
N VAL A 735 12.87 57.33 -25.56
CA VAL A 735 13.87 58.36 -25.23
C VAL A 735 13.47 59.69 -25.90
N PRO A 736 13.65 60.86 -25.24
CA PRO A 736 13.35 62.17 -25.83
C PRO A 736 14.35 62.54 -26.93
N ASP A 737 13.83 62.88 -28.11
CA ASP A 737 14.62 63.45 -29.22
C ASP A 737 14.73 64.99 -29.13
N SER A 738 13.81 65.66 -28.41
CA SER A 738 13.83 67.11 -28.18
C SER A 738 13.63 67.48 -26.70
N GLN A 739 14.00 68.72 -26.35
CA GLN A 739 13.82 69.29 -25.00
C GLN A 739 12.34 69.32 -24.55
N ALA A 740 11.39 69.42 -25.48
CA ALA A 740 9.95 69.41 -25.16
C ALA A 740 9.47 68.01 -24.76
N ASP A 741 10.07 66.95 -25.32
CA ASP A 741 9.67 65.57 -25.06
C ASP A 741 10.10 65.06 -23.68
N VAL A 742 11.11 65.68 -23.06
CA VAL A 742 11.71 65.22 -21.79
C VAL A 742 10.65 65.08 -20.68
N ASN A 743 9.78 66.07 -20.51
CA ASN A 743 8.72 66.03 -19.50
C ASN A 743 7.62 65.01 -19.87
N THR A 744 7.27 64.94 -21.15
CA THR A 744 6.26 64.00 -21.68
C THR A 744 6.70 62.56 -21.45
N LYS A 745 7.94 62.22 -21.82
CA LYS A 745 8.55 60.90 -21.62
C LYS A 745 8.77 60.56 -20.15
N GLY A 746 9.06 61.54 -19.29
CA GLY A 746 9.03 61.35 -17.84
C GLY A 746 7.65 60.95 -17.32
N SER A 747 6.57 61.55 -17.84
CA SER A 747 5.21 61.17 -17.47
C SER A 747 4.75 59.83 -18.06
N ASP A 748 5.19 59.51 -19.28
CA ASP A 748 4.88 58.24 -19.93
C ASP A 748 5.64 57.06 -19.31
N PHE A 749 6.85 57.27 -18.77
CA PHE A 749 7.60 56.25 -18.03
C PHE A 749 6.77 55.60 -16.92
N HIS A 750 6.05 56.40 -16.13
CA HIS A 750 5.19 55.90 -15.05
C HIS A 750 3.97 55.09 -15.56
N ARG A 751 3.65 55.16 -16.85
CA ARG A 751 2.59 54.37 -17.50
C ARG A 751 3.10 53.08 -18.14
N LEU A 752 4.42 52.93 -18.30
CA LEU A 752 5.03 51.70 -18.81
C LEU A 752 4.89 50.56 -17.79
N ASP A 753 4.87 49.31 -18.27
CA ASP A 753 4.90 48.14 -17.41
C ASP A 753 6.18 48.08 -16.56
N ARG A 754 6.06 47.52 -15.34
CA ARG A 754 7.15 47.43 -14.37
C ARG A 754 8.39 46.71 -14.90
N LEU A 755 8.24 45.74 -15.80
CA LEU A 755 9.37 45.05 -16.43
C LEU A 755 10.15 45.99 -17.38
N VAL A 756 9.43 46.78 -18.17
CA VAL A 756 10.05 47.80 -19.04
C VAL A 756 10.73 48.90 -18.21
N GLN A 757 10.10 49.32 -17.11
CA GLN A 757 10.70 50.28 -16.16
C GLN A 757 12.01 49.76 -15.55
N GLN A 758 12.10 48.46 -15.22
CA GLN A 758 13.31 47.84 -14.68
C GLN A 758 14.49 47.84 -15.67
N CYS A 759 14.22 47.67 -16.96
CA CYS A 759 15.26 47.65 -18.00
C CYS A 759 15.66 49.06 -18.47
N TYR A 760 14.82 50.06 -18.22
CA TYR A 760 15.02 51.46 -18.61
C TYR A 760 16.40 52.07 -18.27
N PRO A 761 17.02 51.84 -17.08
CA PRO A 761 18.36 52.38 -16.79
C PRO A 761 19.44 51.84 -17.74
N GLU A 762 19.35 50.57 -18.12
CA GLU A 762 20.29 49.94 -19.06
C GLU A 762 20.03 50.40 -20.50
N VAL A 763 18.78 50.70 -20.86
CA VAL A 763 18.45 51.31 -22.16
C VAL A 763 19.10 52.69 -22.28
N LEU A 764 18.98 53.55 -21.26
CA LEU A 764 19.62 54.87 -21.28
C LEU A 764 21.14 54.79 -21.37
N LEU A 765 21.78 53.84 -20.66
CA LEU A 765 23.23 53.61 -20.77
C LEU A 765 23.62 53.17 -22.19
N GLY A 766 22.90 52.22 -22.78
CA GLY A 766 23.14 51.75 -24.14
C GLY A 766 22.99 52.83 -25.21
N VAL A 767 22.02 53.74 -25.04
CA VAL A 767 21.86 54.92 -25.90
C VAL A 767 23.03 55.89 -25.72
N MET A 768 23.46 56.17 -24.49
CA MET A 768 24.62 57.05 -24.22
C MET A 768 25.93 56.47 -24.77
N GLU A 769 26.13 55.15 -24.73
CA GLU A 769 27.26 54.49 -25.39
C GLU A 769 27.19 54.62 -26.92
N SER A 770 25.99 54.51 -27.50
CA SER A 770 25.74 54.69 -28.94
C SER A 770 26.05 56.12 -29.39
N LEU A 771 25.54 57.13 -28.66
CA LEU A 771 25.81 58.55 -28.91
C LEU A 771 27.31 58.87 -28.78
N ARG A 772 27.98 58.31 -27.76
CA ARG A 772 29.43 58.48 -27.56
C ARG A 772 30.25 57.88 -28.70
N PHE A 773 29.82 56.74 -29.24
CA PHE A 773 30.47 56.16 -30.43
C PHE A 773 30.30 57.08 -31.65
N GLU A 774 29.07 57.54 -31.94
CA GLU A 774 28.81 58.44 -33.07
C GLU A 774 29.59 59.76 -32.94
N HIS A 775 29.60 60.35 -31.75
CA HIS A 775 30.39 61.54 -31.41
C HIS A 775 31.88 61.34 -31.74
N ARG A 776 32.45 60.20 -31.32
CA ARG A 776 33.86 59.88 -31.57
C ARG A 776 34.16 59.65 -33.05
N GLN A 777 33.26 59.01 -33.81
CA GLN A 777 33.45 58.85 -35.26
C GLN A 777 33.47 60.21 -35.96
N ILE A 778 32.49 61.08 -35.68
CA ILE A 778 32.43 62.42 -36.27
C ILE A 778 33.64 63.29 -35.87
N GLN A 779 34.18 63.14 -34.65
CA GLN A 779 35.42 63.80 -34.25
C GLN A 779 36.65 63.31 -35.03
N LEU A 780 36.74 62.01 -35.34
CA LEU A 780 37.83 61.46 -36.14
C LEU A 780 37.74 61.93 -37.60
N ASP A 781 36.53 61.90 -38.19
CA ASP A 781 36.29 62.38 -39.57
C ASP A 781 36.61 63.88 -39.73
N GLN A 782 36.37 64.70 -38.69
CA GLN A 782 36.70 66.13 -38.71
C GLN A 782 38.20 66.43 -38.81
N GLN A 783 39.09 65.48 -38.46
CA GLN A 783 40.53 65.65 -38.64
C GLN A 783 40.94 65.62 -40.13
N GLY A 784 40.09 65.09 -41.02
CA GLY A 784 40.29 65.10 -42.48
C GLY A 784 39.75 66.34 -43.20
N GLY A 785 38.92 67.18 -42.56
CA GLY A 785 38.37 68.40 -43.16
C GLY A 785 37.12 68.92 -42.43
N SER A 786 37.11 70.21 -42.08
CA SER A 786 36.04 70.80 -41.27
C SER A 786 34.83 71.24 -42.12
N SER A 787 33.77 70.43 -42.11
CA SER A 787 32.45 70.84 -42.61
C SER A 787 31.60 71.45 -41.49
N ALA A 788 30.88 72.53 -41.79
CA ALA A 788 29.94 73.16 -40.84
C ALA A 788 28.83 72.19 -40.40
N VAL A 789 28.42 71.27 -41.28
CA VAL A 789 27.42 70.23 -41.03
C VAL A 789 27.89 69.28 -39.91
N SER A 790 29.17 68.89 -39.91
CA SER A 790 29.73 68.01 -38.88
C SER A 790 29.74 68.69 -37.50
N ARG A 791 29.97 70.00 -37.44
CA ARG A 791 29.92 70.78 -36.18
C ARG A 791 28.50 70.92 -35.64
N GLN A 792 27.51 71.08 -36.52
CA GLN A 792 26.10 71.08 -36.13
C GLN A 792 25.68 69.71 -35.55
N ARG A 793 26.03 68.61 -36.22
CA ARG A 793 25.69 67.24 -35.77
C ARG A 793 26.31 66.88 -34.42
N LEU A 794 27.52 67.38 -34.10
CA LEU A 794 28.10 67.21 -32.75
C LEU A 794 27.24 67.90 -31.67
N LEU A 795 26.77 69.12 -31.92
CA LEU A 795 25.91 69.86 -30.98
C LEU A 795 24.55 69.16 -30.79
N GLU A 796 24.00 68.55 -31.84
CA GLU A 796 22.77 67.76 -31.77
C GLU A 796 22.96 66.50 -30.89
N ILE A 797 24.09 65.79 -31.02
CA ILE A 797 24.43 64.62 -30.18
C ILE A 797 24.64 65.03 -28.71
N GLN A 798 25.36 66.12 -28.45
CA GLN A 798 25.55 66.68 -27.11
C GLN A 798 24.20 67.11 -26.49
N GLY A 799 23.31 67.70 -27.28
CA GLY A 799 21.94 68.03 -26.86
C GLY A 799 21.14 66.81 -26.43
N LYS A 800 21.12 65.75 -27.25
CA LYS A 800 20.44 64.48 -26.90
C LYS A 800 21.02 63.81 -25.65
N ALA A 801 22.34 63.83 -25.47
CA ALA A 801 22.98 63.31 -24.27
C ALA A 801 22.49 64.04 -23.00
N ARG A 802 22.39 65.37 -23.04
CA ARG A 802 21.85 66.18 -21.94
C ARG A 802 20.36 65.91 -21.68
N PHE A 803 19.55 65.68 -22.72
CA PHE A 803 18.14 65.31 -22.56
C PHE A 803 18.00 63.97 -21.81
N ILE A 804 18.85 62.98 -22.11
CA ILE A 804 18.88 61.68 -21.43
C ILE A 804 19.25 61.81 -19.94
N VAL A 805 20.27 62.59 -19.61
CA VAL A 805 20.67 62.83 -18.20
C VAL A 805 19.56 63.58 -17.44
N THR A 806 18.90 64.55 -18.07
CA THR A 806 17.75 65.25 -17.49
C THR A 806 16.57 64.31 -17.23
N LEU A 807 16.26 63.43 -18.19
CA LEU A 807 15.22 62.40 -18.05
C LEU A 807 15.56 61.41 -16.92
N ALA A 808 16.81 60.95 -16.82
CA ALA A 808 17.27 60.03 -15.78
C ALA A 808 17.06 60.61 -14.36
N GLY A 809 17.25 61.92 -14.20
CA GLY A 809 16.95 62.65 -12.96
C GLY A 809 15.45 62.75 -12.67
N LEU A 810 14.62 63.05 -13.68
CA LEU A 810 13.16 63.15 -13.53
C LEU A 810 12.50 61.80 -13.21
N VAL A 811 13.01 60.71 -13.79
CA VAL A 811 12.54 59.34 -13.59
C VAL A 811 12.96 58.77 -12.23
N GLY A 812 13.90 59.40 -11.53
CA GLY A 812 14.36 58.97 -10.20
C GLY A 812 15.21 57.70 -10.22
N LEU A 813 16.08 57.56 -11.24
CA LEU A 813 16.99 56.41 -11.34
C LEU A 813 18.02 56.37 -10.20
N VAL A 814 18.51 55.16 -9.88
CA VAL A 814 19.53 54.94 -8.84
C VAL A 814 20.76 55.80 -9.11
N ASN A 815 21.24 56.52 -8.09
CA ASN A 815 22.31 57.52 -8.18
C ASN A 815 23.55 57.03 -8.96
N ASP A 816 23.99 55.79 -8.75
CA ASP A 816 25.16 55.21 -9.43
C ASP A 816 24.99 55.18 -10.95
N LYS A 817 23.78 54.86 -11.44
CA LYS A 817 23.44 54.85 -12.87
C LYS A 817 23.39 56.27 -13.43
N VAL A 818 22.90 57.24 -12.66
CA VAL A 818 22.91 58.65 -13.04
C VAL A 818 24.34 59.17 -13.13
N GLN A 819 25.23 58.78 -12.20
CA GLN A 819 26.66 59.12 -12.26
C GLN A 819 27.36 58.51 -13.48
N ASP A 820 27.06 57.26 -13.84
CA ASP A 820 27.57 56.63 -15.06
C ASP A 820 27.12 57.37 -16.33
N LEU A 821 25.83 57.76 -16.40
CA LEU A 821 25.29 58.55 -17.51
C LEU A 821 25.97 59.94 -17.61
N SER A 822 26.10 60.67 -16.49
CA SER A 822 26.80 61.97 -16.46
C SER A 822 28.30 61.85 -16.80
N ARG A 823 28.95 60.73 -16.44
CA ARG A 823 30.33 60.44 -16.85
C ARG A 823 30.44 60.21 -18.35
N LEU A 824 29.45 59.55 -18.97
CA LEU A 824 29.39 59.39 -20.43
C LEU A 824 29.08 60.71 -21.13
N GLU A 825 28.21 61.57 -20.58
CA GLU A 825 27.96 62.94 -21.07
C GLU A 825 29.26 63.77 -21.07
N ALA A 826 29.98 63.77 -19.94
CA ALA A 826 31.24 64.51 -19.80
C ALA A 826 32.37 64.04 -20.73
N LEU A 827 32.28 62.83 -21.30
CA LEU A 827 33.21 62.32 -22.33
C LEU A 827 32.80 62.71 -23.76
N MET A 828 31.69 63.44 -23.93
CA MET A 828 31.20 64.00 -25.18
C MET A 828 31.23 65.54 -25.20
N ILE A 829 31.69 66.19 -24.13
CA ILE A 829 31.88 67.65 -24.04
C ILE A 829 33.36 67.98 -24.28
#